data_AF-A0A5N6HBJ9-F1
#
_entry.id   AF-A0A5N6HBJ9-F1
#
_cell.length_a   1.000
_cell.length_b   1.000
_cell.length_c   1.000
_cell.angle_alpha   90.00
_cell.angle_beta   90.00
_cell.angle_gamma   90.00
#
_symmetry.space_group_name_H-M   'P 1'
#
loop_
_entity.id
_entity.type
_entity.pdbx_description
1 polymer ?
#
loop_
_entity_poly.entity_id
_entity_poly.type
_entity_poly.pdbx_seq_one_letter_code
_entity_poly.pdbx_strand_id
1 'polypeptide(L)'
;MSFSRHAYRHAVPPSSHSLVDHVWISEDFLASTFRRFANGQRRYESRVPGPLEARRRLAKRRNTALASLAGSGPLDDIGCLFGRNGREHMKWVGGQSRNAPREAQGSATYAIGSSAYPFPFYNETTESNEFARSSGWPGSSYIANKASLEQCLAESLKDCQTITAIKDVVRKLRIDLQQEPAYSRSIFEHLVSQSIDHKCAADELVRFLDDPHLNTRGAGNYLCTVEHFVSRGADLSKRSALLGNVTAALELGRVPEDELCQIIRVLFERVIGGTVVRQRDARILTAYFREMWDAIGRCNIYEYENLDKETIDTWLEGLEKMDLYDSFVLAKDIISATQDRYWAPLFITRFLKFSLDHETDRDYARGLLSCFTPDEASRCIITVTELLAPSRKQHLFEMWQDHLRRLQNIPSLVSSSPWSDIRVTASPSTSCLTQQQRIILRLWVLRTFSEYLPEGPLWRQVVRATDYPVSRLLSLYKSRVDRVNTESFLSSLVGGIHDLGIPPSGLLMLTVQLKTGKRMTKATRRTFNRLESSNVSLLDIFANGDAYRKTVPHLFSDFERLVRQINVTSPSFVENSIHIASTGDSQNVWTLIRLLRCHTPLKIALSRSWGPIPDPSEKALVRYYPEARTSECPDPHAALDMVHLIAISISSSKQLTARRAYGLIQWLYRFLVKHGAPVKPSLVRAMYHVGVVRYRREGLRLPSMQYAYILDLVEEVEGPEFLDIMVPKVGQSDSYVSQLELQ
;
A
#
# COMPACT_ATOMS: atom_id res chain seq x y z
N MET A 1 -1.26 24.31 39.97
CA MET A 1 -1.81 23.01 40.40
C MET A 1 -3.29 22.99 40.07
N SER A 2 -3.73 22.13 39.16
CA SER A 2 -5.06 22.23 38.53
C SER A 2 -5.82 20.91 38.52
N PHE A 3 -6.88 20.89 39.33
CA PHE A 3 -8.18 20.20 39.20
C PHE A 3 -8.30 19.02 38.21
N SER A 4 -8.28 17.82 38.78
CA SER A 4 -8.61 16.55 38.14
C SER A 4 -10.12 16.29 38.10
N ARG A 5 -10.68 16.42 36.89
CA ARG A 5 -11.74 15.59 36.26
C ARG A 5 -12.56 14.67 37.18
N HIS A 6 -13.77 15.09 37.54
CA HIS A 6 -14.85 14.18 37.94
C HIS A 6 -15.49 13.57 36.69
N ALA A 7 -15.56 12.24 36.65
CA ALA A 7 -16.30 11.48 35.66
C ALA A 7 -17.80 11.60 35.93
N TYR A 8 -18.53 12.34 35.09
CA TYR A 8 -19.99 12.29 35.03
C TYR A 8 -20.41 10.92 34.49
N ARG A 9 -21.02 10.10 35.34
CA ARG A 9 -21.79 8.92 34.91
C ARG A 9 -23.19 9.41 34.56
N HIS A 10 -23.55 9.31 33.28
CA HIS A 10 -24.94 9.47 32.84
C HIS A 10 -25.78 8.35 33.48
N ALA A 11 -26.64 8.73 34.42
CA ALA A 11 -27.72 7.87 34.89
C ALA A 11 -28.84 7.90 33.85
N VAL A 12 -29.39 6.72 33.58
CA VAL A 12 -30.54 6.45 32.71
C VAL A 12 -31.74 7.30 33.18
N PRO A 13 -32.52 7.95 32.28
CA PRO A 13 -33.73 8.64 32.69
C PRO A 13 -34.80 7.62 33.10
N PRO A 14 -35.45 7.75 34.27
CA PRO A 14 -36.50 6.83 34.66
C PRO A 14 -37.79 7.13 33.88
N SER A 15 -38.44 6.04 33.48
CA SER A 15 -39.79 6.01 32.93
C SER A 15 -40.79 6.67 33.87
N SER A 16 -41.74 7.37 33.27
CA SER A 16 -42.89 8.00 33.91
C SER A 16 -43.76 7.00 34.67
N HIS A 17 -44.26 7.48 35.82
CA HIS A 17 -45.39 7.02 36.64
C HIS A 17 -45.11 6.38 38.01
N SER A 18 -45.58 7.14 39.01
CA SER A 18 -46.22 6.76 40.28
C SER A 18 -45.37 6.59 41.56
N LEU A 19 -45.62 7.54 42.48
CA LEU A 19 -45.51 7.50 43.95
C LEU A 19 -44.13 7.21 44.54
N VAL A 20 -43.27 8.23 44.57
CA VAL A 20 -42.10 8.22 45.45
C VAL A 20 -42.50 8.82 46.79
N ASP A 21 -42.61 7.95 47.79
CA ASP A 21 -42.66 8.31 49.21
C ASP A 21 -41.29 8.89 49.59
N HIS A 22 -41.21 10.22 49.72
CA HIS A 22 -39.95 10.89 50.01
C HIS A 22 -39.65 10.79 51.50
N VAL A 23 -38.77 9.85 51.88
CA VAL A 23 -38.20 9.82 53.23
C VAL A 23 -37.18 10.95 53.35
N TRP A 24 -37.55 11.99 54.10
CA TRP A 24 -36.64 13.09 54.43
C TRP A 24 -35.61 12.60 55.46
N ILE A 25 -34.35 12.51 55.04
CA ILE A 25 -33.23 12.17 55.90
C ILE A 25 -32.53 13.48 56.27
N SER A 26 -32.38 13.78 57.56
CA SER A 26 -31.64 14.98 57.97
C SER A 26 -30.17 14.88 57.55
N GLU A 27 -29.56 16.01 57.17
CA GLU A 27 -28.14 16.07 56.83
C GLU A 27 -27.26 15.55 57.98
N ASP A 28 -27.68 15.74 59.23
CA ASP A 28 -26.97 15.21 60.40
C ASP A 28 -27.00 13.68 60.47
N PHE A 29 -28.12 13.06 60.10
CA PHE A 29 -28.22 11.60 60.05
C PHE A 29 -27.41 11.03 58.88
N LEU A 30 -27.43 11.69 57.72
CA LEU A 30 -26.61 11.35 56.56
C LEU A 30 -25.11 11.49 56.88
N ALA A 31 -24.70 12.59 57.51
CA ALA A 31 -23.32 12.84 57.90
C ALA A 31 -22.86 11.86 59.00
N SER A 32 -23.73 11.54 59.97
CA SER A 32 -23.46 10.54 61.01
C SER A 32 -23.28 9.14 60.43
N THR A 33 -24.17 8.70 59.55
CA THR A 33 -24.08 7.39 58.89
C THR A 33 -22.89 7.31 57.96
N PHE A 34 -22.59 8.36 57.21
CA PHE A 34 -21.40 8.43 56.36
C PHE A 34 -20.11 8.42 57.19
N ARG A 35 -20.04 9.15 58.31
CA ARG A 35 -18.90 9.09 59.24
C ARG A 35 -18.74 7.71 59.85
N ARG A 36 -19.82 7.02 60.23
CA ARG A 36 -19.76 5.63 60.73
C ARG A 36 -19.29 4.65 59.65
N PHE A 37 -19.72 4.84 58.41
CA PHE A 37 -19.26 4.04 57.27
C PHE A 37 -17.78 4.27 56.95
N ALA A 38 -17.35 5.53 56.90
CA ALA A 38 -15.96 5.92 56.62
C ALA A 38 -15.00 5.51 57.75
N ASN A 39 -15.42 5.64 59.01
CA ASN A 39 -14.59 5.32 60.18
C ASN A 39 -14.66 3.85 60.61
N GLY A 40 -15.62 3.06 60.08
CA GLY A 40 -15.72 1.62 60.30
C GLY A 40 -14.69 0.78 59.53
N GLN A 41 -13.95 1.38 58.59
CA GLN A 41 -12.84 0.73 57.88
C GLN A 41 -11.48 0.96 58.56
N ARG A 42 -11.40 0.88 59.89
CA ARG A 42 -10.12 0.67 60.56
C ARG A 42 -9.70 -0.78 60.36
N ARG A 43 -8.76 -0.99 59.42
CA ARG A 43 -8.06 -2.26 59.23
C ARG A 43 -7.30 -2.60 60.51
N TYR A 44 -7.83 -3.54 61.29
CA TYR A 44 -6.99 -4.34 62.17
C TYR A 44 -6.07 -5.19 61.30
N GLU A 45 -4.78 -5.19 61.63
CA GLU A 45 -3.68 -5.86 60.95
C GLU A 45 -3.77 -7.40 61.01
N SER A 46 -4.87 -7.98 60.54
CA SER A 46 -4.94 -9.42 60.29
C SER A 46 -4.36 -9.70 58.89
N ARG A 47 -3.29 -10.48 58.82
CA ARG A 47 -2.67 -10.96 57.57
C ARG A 47 -3.52 -12.01 56.82
N VAL A 48 -4.80 -12.15 57.17
CA VAL A 48 -5.72 -13.10 56.55
C VAL A 48 -6.71 -12.33 55.67
N PRO A 49 -6.77 -12.59 54.35
CA PRO A 49 -7.71 -11.93 53.45
C PRO A 49 -9.15 -12.23 53.88
N GLY A 50 -9.95 -11.19 54.09
CA GLY A 50 -11.38 -11.35 54.38
C GLY A 50 -12.14 -12.09 53.26
N PRO A 51 -13.35 -12.60 53.51
CA PRO A 51 -14.06 -13.53 52.62
C PRO A 51 -14.22 -13.04 51.18
N LEU A 52 -14.45 -11.74 51.00
CA LEU A 52 -14.58 -11.11 49.68
C LEU A 52 -13.23 -10.92 48.97
N GLU A 53 -12.17 -10.61 49.71
CA GLU A 53 -10.81 -10.51 49.19
C GLU A 53 -10.27 -11.91 48.83
N ALA A 54 -10.61 -12.93 49.63
CA ALA A 54 -10.33 -14.34 49.33
C ALA A 54 -11.08 -14.80 48.08
N ARG A 55 -12.38 -14.48 47.93
CA ARG A 55 -13.14 -14.75 46.70
C ARG A 55 -12.58 -14.01 45.50
N ARG A 56 -12.18 -12.75 45.65
CA ARG A 56 -11.56 -11.96 44.57
C ARG A 56 -10.21 -12.55 44.16
N ARG A 57 -9.37 -12.97 45.12
CA ARG A 57 -8.08 -13.62 44.84
C ARG A 57 -8.26 -15.03 44.27
N LEU A 58 -9.27 -15.78 44.72
CA LEU A 58 -9.62 -17.08 44.15
C LEU A 58 -10.13 -16.92 42.73
N ALA A 59 -11.05 -15.99 42.45
CA ALA A 59 -11.49 -15.66 41.10
C ALA A 59 -10.33 -15.19 40.22
N LYS A 60 -9.43 -14.35 40.76
CA LYS A 60 -8.22 -13.92 40.04
C LYS A 60 -7.30 -15.11 39.74
N ARG A 61 -7.04 -16.01 40.70
CA ARG A 61 -6.25 -17.24 40.49
C ARG A 61 -6.92 -18.19 39.50
N ARG A 62 -8.24 -18.35 39.57
CA ARG A 62 -9.02 -19.19 38.64
C ARG A 62 -8.98 -18.61 37.23
N ASN A 63 -9.14 -17.30 37.09
CA ASN A 63 -9.02 -16.60 35.81
C ASN A 63 -7.58 -16.57 35.28
N THR A 64 -6.56 -16.50 36.14
CA THR A 64 -5.14 -16.59 35.72
C THR A 64 -4.76 -18.03 35.32
N ALA A 65 -5.28 -19.06 36.01
CA ALA A 65 -5.12 -20.45 35.61
C ALA A 65 -5.81 -20.72 34.27
N LEU A 66 -7.05 -20.24 34.09
CA LEU A 66 -7.78 -20.30 32.82
C LEU A 66 -7.11 -19.48 31.71
N ALA A 67 -6.51 -18.33 32.01
CA ALA A 67 -5.75 -17.52 31.06
C ALA A 67 -4.36 -18.08 30.73
N SER A 68 -3.80 -18.96 31.57
CA SER A 68 -2.60 -19.74 31.22
C SER A 68 -2.93 -20.97 30.36
N LEU A 69 -4.19 -21.42 30.40
CA LEU A 69 -4.75 -22.52 29.58
C LEU A 69 -5.27 -22.02 28.23
N ALA A 70 -5.76 -20.78 28.16
CA ALA A 70 -6.10 -20.10 26.91
C ALA A 70 -4.85 -19.41 26.34
N GLY A 71 -4.36 -19.86 25.18
CA GLY A 71 -3.22 -19.25 24.51
C GLY A 71 -3.44 -17.75 24.19
N SER A 72 -2.34 -17.07 23.83
CA SER A 72 -2.29 -15.62 23.52
C SER A 72 -2.99 -15.20 22.20
N GLY A 73 -4.14 -15.78 21.86
CA GLY A 73 -4.98 -15.40 20.71
C GLY A 73 -6.15 -14.48 21.09
N PRO A 74 -6.71 -13.67 20.16
CA PRO A 74 -7.97 -12.98 20.40
C PRO A 74 -9.11 -14.00 20.56
N LEU A 75 -10.03 -13.75 21.51
CA LEU A 75 -11.27 -14.50 21.80
C LEU A 75 -11.55 -15.67 20.85
N ASP A 76 -10.85 -16.78 21.07
CA ASP A 76 -11.01 -17.98 20.25
C ASP A 76 -12.35 -18.62 20.59
N ASP A 77 -13.04 -19.04 19.53
CA ASP A 77 -13.92 -20.20 19.48
C ASP A 77 -15.44 -19.94 19.50
N ILE A 78 -15.95 -19.43 18.36
CA ILE A 78 -17.38 -19.51 17.99
C ILE A 78 -17.85 -20.99 17.98
N GLY A 79 -16.96 -21.95 17.71
CA GLY A 79 -17.28 -23.39 17.75
C GLY A 79 -17.58 -23.91 19.16
N CYS A 80 -16.91 -23.37 20.18
CA CYS A 80 -17.22 -23.67 21.58
C CYS A 80 -18.56 -23.10 22.06
N LEU A 81 -19.18 -22.14 21.34
CA LEU A 81 -20.51 -21.62 21.71
C LEU A 81 -21.63 -22.64 21.51
N PHE A 82 -21.43 -23.66 20.67
CA PHE A 82 -22.51 -24.56 20.26
C PHE A 82 -22.52 -25.93 20.97
N GLY A 83 -21.48 -26.24 21.75
CA GLY A 83 -21.33 -27.49 22.50
C GLY A 83 -21.26 -28.76 21.63
N ARG A 84 -21.25 -29.94 22.27
CA ARG A 84 -21.22 -31.27 21.62
C ARG A 84 -22.27 -31.36 20.50
N ASN A 85 -21.83 -31.66 19.27
CA ASN A 85 -22.66 -31.77 18.06
C ASN A 85 -23.45 -30.50 17.68
N GLY A 86 -23.09 -29.32 18.21
CA GLY A 86 -23.81 -28.07 17.93
C GLY A 86 -25.24 -28.02 18.48
N ARG A 87 -25.60 -28.91 19.41
CA ARG A 87 -26.99 -29.07 19.93
C ARG A 87 -27.11 -28.85 21.43
N GLU A 88 -26.03 -28.54 22.15
CA GLU A 88 -26.12 -28.45 23.61
C GLU A 88 -26.76 -27.16 24.12
N HIS A 89 -26.75 -26.10 23.32
CA HIS A 89 -27.51 -24.88 23.61
C HIS A 89 -29.04 -25.08 23.47
N MET A 90 -29.49 -26.18 22.84
CA MET A 90 -30.91 -26.56 22.72
C MET A 90 -31.44 -27.33 23.95
N LYS A 91 -30.57 -27.66 24.92
CA LYS A 91 -30.94 -28.41 26.13
C LYS A 91 -31.73 -27.58 27.16
N TRP A 92 -31.94 -26.28 26.91
CA TRP A 92 -32.73 -25.39 27.77
C TRP A 92 -34.22 -25.34 27.45
N VAL A 93 -34.69 -26.08 26.43
CA VAL A 93 -36.12 -26.24 26.17
C VAL A 93 -36.54 -27.60 26.73
N GLY A 94 -36.97 -27.58 27.99
CA GLY A 94 -37.66 -28.72 28.58
C GLY A 94 -39.02 -28.94 27.92
N GLY A 95 -39.34 -30.20 27.65
CA GLY A 95 -40.71 -30.68 27.48
C GLY A 95 -41.21 -30.82 26.04
N GLN A 96 -41.50 -32.07 25.67
CA GLN A 96 -42.34 -32.54 24.55
C GLN A 96 -41.72 -32.59 23.14
N SER A 97 -41.38 -33.82 22.76
CA SER A 97 -41.34 -34.28 21.38
C SER A 97 -42.75 -34.38 20.81
N ARG A 98 -43.01 -33.77 19.64
CA ARG A 98 -43.55 -34.48 18.46
C ARG A 98 -43.60 -33.59 17.23
N ASN A 99 -43.28 -34.21 16.09
CA ASN A 99 -43.65 -33.83 14.72
C ASN A 99 -42.77 -32.78 14.02
N ALA A 100 -41.83 -33.29 13.22
CA ALA A 100 -41.31 -32.58 12.05
C ALA A 100 -42.43 -32.34 11.03
N PRO A 101 -42.27 -31.35 10.15
CA PRO A 101 -42.50 -31.62 8.74
C PRO A 101 -41.31 -31.25 7.85
N ARG A 102 -41.34 -31.92 6.71
CA ARG A 102 -40.39 -32.06 5.63
C ARG A 102 -40.76 -31.09 4.49
N GLU A 103 -39.74 -30.69 3.72
CA GLU A 103 -39.72 -30.30 2.28
C GLU A 103 -40.94 -29.64 1.59
N ALA A 104 -40.67 -28.53 0.88
CA ALA A 104 -41.04 -28.25 -0.53
C ALA A 104 -40.53 -26.82 -0.89
N GLN A 105 -39.66 -26.60 -1.88
CA GLN A 105 -39.94 -26.46 -3.32
C GLN A 105 -41.20 -25.64 -3.65
N GLY A 106 -41.06 -24.59 -4.47
CA GLY A 106 -42.21 -23.92 -5.08
C GLY A 106 -41.91 -22.54 -5.64
N SER A 107 -41.88 -22.49 -6.97
CA SER A 107 -41.62 -21.35 -7.86
C SER A 107 -42.83 -20.41 -8.03
N ALA A 108 -42.55 -19.28 -8.70
CA ALA A 108 -43.40 -18.53 -9.65
C ALA A 108 -44.31 -17.36 -9.15
N THR A 109 -43.89 -16.17 -9.57
CA THR A 109 -44.58 -15.21 -10.47
C THR A 109 -46.08 -14.94 -10.33
N TYR A 110 -46.43 -13.65 -10.20
CA TYR A 110 -47.57 -13.01 -10.88
C TYR A 110 -47.15 -11.65 -11.45
N ALA A 111 -47.80 -11.27 -12.55
CA ALA A 111 -47.41 -10.22 -13.48
C ALA A 111 -48.60 -9.27 -13.80
N ILE A 112 -48.28 -8.13 -14.47
CA ILE A 112 -49.11 -7.30 -15.38
C ILE A 112 -50.16 -6.40 -14.69
N GLY A 113 -50.41 -5.13 -15.08
CA GLY A 113 -49.99 -4.28 -16.22
C GLY A 113 -50.37 -2.81 -15.95
N SER A 114 -49.66 -1.82 -16.53
CA SER A 114 -49.95 -1.08 -17.80
C SER A 114 -51.13 -0.08 -17.66
N SER A 115 -51.21 1.13 -18.23
CA SER A 115 -50.52 1.90 -19.30
C SER A 115 -51.18 3.30 -19.33
N ALA A 116 -50.51 4.35 -19.86
CA ALA A 116 -51.05 5.20 -20.95
C ALA A 116 -50.15 6.43 -21.27
N TYR A 117 -49.36 6.27 -22.34
CA TYR A 117 -49.08 7.12 -23.53
C TYR A 117 -49.99 8.34 -23.82
N PRO A 118 -49.68 9.29 -24.78
CA PRO A 118 -48.97 9.05 -26.05
C PRO A 118 -48.06 10.15 -26.67
N PHE A 119 -47.31 9.70 -27.70
CA PHE A 119 -46.42 10.38 -28.67
C PHE A 119 -47.17 11.24 -29.70
N PRO A 120 -46.51 11.95 -30.67
CA PRO A 120 -45.98 11.31 -31.92
C PRO A 120 -44.69 11.97 -32.52
N PHE A 121 -43.70 11.18 -33.00
CA PHE A 121 -43.32 10.95 -34.43
C PHE A 121 -42.65 12.15 -35.18
N TYR A 122 -41.73 12.04 -36.14
CA TYR A 122 -41.14 10.95 -36.94
C TYR A 122 -39.75 11.42 -37.48
N ASN A 123 -38.89 10.44 -37.77
CA ASN A 123 -37.74 10.39 -38.71
C ASN A 123 -38.07 10.98 -40.11
N GLU A 124 -37.21 11.23 -41.11
CA GLU A 124 -35.82 10.87 -41.47
C GLU A 124 -35.46 11.64 -42.77
N THR A 125 -34.16 11.74 -43.04
CA THR A 125 -33.49 11.63 -44.38
C THR A 125 -33.47 12.77 -45.43
N THR A 126 -32.24 12.92 -45.97
CA THR A 126 -31.80 13.16 -47.38
C THR A 126 -31.50 14.58 -47.90
N GLU A 127 -30.18 14.77 -48.11
CA GLU A 127 -29.45 15.29 -49.30
C GLU A 127 -29.77 16.64 -49.99
N SER A 128 -28.64 17.34 -50.25
CA SER A 128 -28.25 18.16 -51.42
C SER A 128 -29.21 19.23 -51.99
N ASN A 129 -28.75 20.48 -52.15
CA ASN A 129 -28.08 20.94 -53.37
C ASN A 129 -27.71 22.44 -53.37
N GLU A 130 -26.89 22.78 -54.35
CA GLU A 130 -26.25 24.03 -54.74
C GLU A 130 -27.16 25.21 -55.18
N PHE A 131 -26.47 26.33 -55.48
CA PHE A 131 -26.81 27.55 -56.25
C PHE A 131 -27.31 28.77 -55.44
N ALA A 132 -26.94 30.03 -55.71
CA ALA A 132 -25.88 30.71 -56.46
C ALA A 132 -26.20 32.24 -56.44
N ARG A 133 -25.16 33.09 -56.55
CA ARG A 133 -25.14 34.48 -57.12
C ARG A 133 -25.85 35.60 -56.30
N SER A 134 -25.45 36.87 -56.31
CA SER A 134 -24.38 37.65 -56.96
C SER A 134 -24.57 39.14 -56.63
N SER A 135 -23.49 39.90 -56.33
CA SER A 135 -23.21 41.29 -56.76
C SER A 135 -21.92 41.76 -56.05
N GLY A 136 -20.75 42.05 -56.62
CA GLY A 136 -20.39 42.83 -57.82
C GLY A 136 -20.40 44.34 -57.49
N TRP A 137 -19.38 45.21 -57.55
CA TRP A 137 -18.08 45.42 -58.28
C TRP A 137 -17.31 46.58 -57.54
N PRO A 138 -16.11 47.13 -57.94
CA PRO A 138 -14.95 46.59 -58.70
C PRO A 138 -13.54 46.97 -58.16
N GLY A 139 -12.48 46.38 -58.77
CA GLY A 139 -11.11 46.93 -58.86
C GLY A 139 -10.01 45.87 -58.70
N SER A 140 -9.58 45.14 -59.73
CA SER A 140 -8.61 45.51 -60.80
C SER A 140 -7.19 45.86 -60.31
N SER A 141 -6.20 45.10 -60.80
CA SER A 141 -4.73 45.39 -60.91
C SER A 141 -3.72 45.07 -59.79
N TYR A 142 -4.01 44.32 -58.73
CA TYR A 142 -3.01 44.11 -57.66
C TYR A 142 -1.93 43.03 -57.92
N ILE A 143 -2.20 42.00 -58.73
CA ILE A 143 -1.28 40.84 -58.85
C ILE A 143 -0.11 41.13 -59.82
N ALA A 144 -0.31 41.95 -60.84
CA ALA A 144 0.74 42.30 -61.81
C ALA A 144 1.78 43.31 -61.27
N ASN A 145 1.41 44.13 -60.26
CA ASN A 145 2.30 45.13 -59.67
C ASN A 145 3.18 44.59 -58.53
N LYS A 146 2.82 43.45 -57.92
CA LYS A 146 3.58 42.88 -56.79
C LYS A 146 4.90 42.24 -57.24
N ALA A 147 4.88 41.50 -58.35
CA ALA A 147 6.07 40.87 -58.93
C ALA A 147 7.07 41.88 -59.53
N SER A 148 6.58 42.99 -60.09
CA SER A 148 7.44 44.08 -60.60
C SER A 148 8.06 44.89 -59.44
N LEU A 149 7.32 45.11 -58.35
CA LEU A 149 7.84 45.76 -57.16
C LEU A 149 8.92 44.90 -56.45
N GLU A 150 8.73 43.58 -56.38
CA GLU A 150 9.73 42.63 -55.87
C GLU A 150 11.03 42.64 -56.70
N GLN A 151 10.93 42.68 -58.03
CA GLN A 151 12.09 42.79 -58.91
C GLN A 151 12.80 44.14 -58.76
N CYS A 152 12.07 45.25 -58.70
CA CYS A 152 12.65 46.57 -58.47
C CYS A 152 13.32 46.70 -57.08
N LEU A 153 12.74 46.07 -56.04
CA LEU A 153 13.36 45.94 -54.73
C LEU A 153 14.68 45.16 -54.83
N ALA A 154 14.66 43.98 -55.45
CA ALA A 154 15.84 43.13 -55.59
C ALA A 154 16.98 43.81 -56.37
N GLU A 155 16.65 44.60 -57.41
CA GLU A 155 17.62 45.40 -58.15
C GLU A 155 18.18 46.56 -57.33
N SER A 156 17.33 47.29 -56.61
CA SER A 156 17.73 48.43 -55.77
C SER A 156 18.56 48.00 -54.55
N LEU A 157 18.35 46.78 -54.06
CA LEU A 157 19.06 46.24 -52.90
C LEU A 157 20.50 45.81 -53.23
N LYS A 158 20.82 45.42 -54.47
CA LYS A 158 22.16 44.96 -54.90
C LYS A 158 23.29 45.94 -54.55
N ASP A 159 22.99 47.24 -54.57
CA ASP A 159 23.97 48.31 -54.33
C ASP A 159 23.94 48.84 -52.87
N CYS A 160 23.03 48.34 -52.03
CA CYS A 160 22.84 48.83 -50.66
C CYS A 160 23.59 47.97 -49.64
N GLN A 161 24.49 48.57 -48.85
CA GLN A 161 25.28 47.88 -47.81
C GLN A 161 25.02 48.40 -46.39
N THR A 162 24.34 49.54 -46.25
CA THR A 162 24.07 50.21 -44.96
C THR A 162 22.58 50.43 -44.76
N ILE A 163 22.14 50.46 -43.50
CA ILE A 163 20.73 50.69 -43.15
C ILE A 163 20.21 52.03 -43.66
N THR A 164 21.04 53.07 -43.71
CA THR A 164 20.65 54.39 -44.22
C THR A 164 20.28 54.32 -45.70
N ALA A 165 21.05 53.59 -46.51
CA ALA A 165 20.74 53.35 -47.92
C ALA A 165 19.43 52.54 -48.09
N ILE A 166 19.20 51.55 -47.23
CA ILE A 166 17.97 50.73 -47.23
C ILE A 166 16.74 51.59 -46.88
N LYS A 167 16.85 52.46 -45.87
CA LYS A 167 15.78 53.41 -45.51
C LYS A 167 15.43 54.33 -46.68
N ASP A 168 16.43 54.78 -47.43
CA ASP A 168 16.21 55.65 -48.58
C ASP A 168 15.55 54.91 -49.76
N VAL A 169 15.87 53.62 -49.96
CA VAL A 169 15.20 52.77 -50.95
C VAL A 169 13.74 52.50 -50.56
N VAL A 170 13.47 52.15 -49.29
CA VAL A 170 12.10 51.94 -48.77
C VAL A 170 11.25 53.21 -48.92
N ARG A 171 11.83 54.38 -48.63
CA ARG A 171 11.17 55.68 -48.85
C ARG A 171 10.92 55.98 -50.33
N LYS A 172 11.88 55.69 -51.21
CA LYS A 172 11.75 55.91 -52.66
C LYS A 172 10.67 55.03 -53.28
N LEU A 173 10.58 53.77 -52.85
CA LEU A 173 9.62 52.79 -53.35
C LEU A 173 8.24 52.86 -52.65
N ARG A 174 8.08 53.71 -51.62
CA ARG A 174 6.85 53.88 -50.83
C ARG A 174 6.30 52.57 -50.28
N ILE A 175 7.17 51.66 -49.86
CA ILE A 175 6.78 50.37 -49.29
C ILE A 175 6.36 50.59 -47.84
N ASP A 176 5.13 50.19 -47.50
CA ASP A 176 4.66 50.15 -46.12
C ASP A 176 4.94 48.78 -45.52
N LEU A 177 6.08 48.68 -44.82
CA LEU A 177 6.54 47.45 -44.19
C LEU A 177 5.56 46.94 -43.13
N GLN A 178 4.70 47.80 -42.54
CA GLN A 178 3.75 47.40 -41.51
C GLN A 178 2.57 46.61 -42.08
N GLN A 179 2.17 46.88 -43.33
CA GLN A 179 1.10 46.13 -44.00
C GLN A 179 1.61 44.87 -44.70
N GLU A 180 2.86 44.87 -45.16
CA GLU A 180 3.46 43.78 -45.93
C GLU A 180 4.80 43.32 -45.32
N PRO A 181 4.77 42.52 -44.24
CA PRO A 181 5.97 42.09 -43.51
C PRO A 181 6.92 41.21 -44.35
N ALA A 182 6.44 40.61 -45.44
CA ALA A 182 7.24 39.84 -46.38
C ALA A 182 8.38 40.67 -47.01
N TYR A 183 8.18 41.96 -47.25
CA TYR A 183 9.23 42.83 -47.79
C TYR A 183 10.33 43.11 -46.78
N SER A 184 9.98 43.25 -45.50
CA SER A 184 10.96 43.34 -44.41
C SER A 184 11.85 42.09 -44.39
N ARG A 185 11.24 40.91 -44.58
CA ARG A 185 11.96 39.63 -44.68
C ARG A 185 12.91 39.56 -45.86
N SER A 186 12.48 39.93 -47.07
CA SER A 186 13.35 39.90 -48.26
C SER A 186 14.54 40.87 -48.15
N ILE A 187 14.34 42.05 -47.54
CA ILE A 187 15.42 43.01 -47.27
C ILE A 187 16.43 42.41 -46.27
N PHE A 188 15.93 41.76 -45.22
CA PHE A 188 16.77 41.13 -44.22
C PHE A 188 17.57 39.95 -44.79
N GLU A 189 16.94 39.08 -45.59
CA GLU A 189 17.62 37.97 -46.27
C GLU A 189 18.73 38.46 -47.22
N HIS A 190 18.51 39.60 -47.88
CA HIS A 190 19.54 40.24 -48.70
C HIS A 190 20.74 40.67 -47.85
N LEU A 191 20.51 41.36 -46.73
CA LEU A 191 21.58 41.75 -45.78
C LEU A 191 22.32 40.54 -45.22
N VAL A 192 21.60 39.48 -44.86
CA VAL A 192 22.17 38.22 -44.40
C VAL A 192 23.03 37.59 -45.50
N SER A 193 22.58 37.58 -46.77
CA SER A 193 23.37 37.06 -47.90
C SER A 193 24.64 37.87 -48.16
N GLN A 194 24.63 39.19 -48.01
CA GLN A 194 25.82 40.03 -48.14
C GLN A 194 26.83 39.83 -46.99
N SER A 195 26.35 39.42 -45.82
CA SER A 195 27.22 39.00 -44.70
C SER A 195 27.94 37.67 -44.98
N ILE A 196 27.47 36.88 -45.95
CA ILE A 196 28.14 35.64 -46.41
C ILE A 196 29.37 35.98 -47.25
N ASP A 197 29.28 37.03 -48.08
CA ASP A 197 30.33 37.49 -49.00
C ASP A 197 31.34 38.47 -48.37
N HIS A 198 31.35 38.60 -47.02
CA HIS A 198 32.20 39.52 -46.24
C HIS A 198 32.01 41.03 -46.52
N LYS A 199 30.87 41.45 -47.08
CA LYS A 199 30.61 42.86 -47.43
C LYS A 199 29.84 43.65 -46.36
N CYS A 200 29.06 42.99 -45.51
CA CYS A 200 28.23 43.64 -44.48
C CYS A 200 28.70 43.29 -43.06
N ALA A 201 28.84 44.29 -42.18
CA ALA A 201 29.28 44.12 -40.80
C ALA A 201 28.13 43.61 -39.91
N ALA A 202 28.42 42.74 -38.94
CA ALA A 202 27.42 42.21 -38.00
C ALA A 202 26.64 43.32 -37.26
N ASP A 203 27.25 44.49 -37.10
CA ASP A 203 26.65 45.68 -36.48
C ASP A 203 25.48 46.27 -37.30
N GLU A 204 25.48 46.12 -38.63
CA GLU A 204 24.36 46.55 -39.48
C GLU A 204 23.18 45.58 -39.38
N LEU A 205 23.41 44.29 -39.11
CA LEU A 205 22.30 43.35 -38.83
C LEU A 205 21.66 43.67 -37.47
N VAL A 206 22.47 43.97 -36.45
CA VAL A 206 22.02 44.41 -35.12
C VAL A 206 21.13 45.65 -35.23
N ARG A 207 21.63 46.69 -35.90
CA ARG A 207 20.90 47.96 -36.08
C ARG A 207 19.61 47.80 -36.90
N PHE A 208 19.52 46.83 -37.81
CA PHE A 208 18.28 46.55 -38.55
C PHE A 208 17.22 45.95 -37.64
N LEU A 209 17.62 44.99 -36.79
CA LEU A 209 16.72 44.32 -35.84
C LEU A 209 16.20 45.27 -34.74
N ASP A 210 16.99 46.27 -34.37
CA ASP A 210 16.63 47.27 -33.35
C ASP A 210 15.63 48.33 -33.88
N ASP A 211 15.56 48.53 -35.19
CA ASP A 211 14.72 49.56 -35.82
C ASP A 211 13.26 49.08 -35.99
N PRO A 212 12.29 49.66 -35.25
CA PRO A 212 10.89 49.25 -35.32
C PRO A 212 10.20 49.51 -36.67
N HIS A 213 10.75 50.43 -37.47
CA HIS A 213 10.18 50.79 -38.76
C HIS A 213 10.67 49.89 -39.90
N LEU A 214 11.83 49.25 -39.72
CA LEU A 214 12.38 48.30 -40.68
C LEU A 214 12.04 46.86 -40.30
N ASN A 215 12.13 46.53 -39.01
CA ASN A 215 11.83 45.21 -38.48
C ASN A 215 10.40 45.18 -37.91
N THR A 216 9.46 44.83 -38.77
CA THR A 216 8.03 44.79 -38.43
C THR A 216 7.66 43.48 -37.75
N ARG A 217 6.72 43.54 -36.80
CA ARG A 217 6.21 42.35 -36.09
C ARG A 217 5.70 41.31 -37.09
N GLY A 218 6.07 40.05 -36.89
CA GLY A 218 5.65 38.93 -37.75
C GLY A 218 6.44 38.77 -39.07
N ALA A 219 7.49 39.56 -39.30
CA ALA A 219 8.37 39.37 -40.46
C ALA A 219 9.33 38.16 -40.32
N GLY A 220 9.42 37.54 -39.13
CA GLY A 220 10.26 36.37 -38.91
C GLY A 220 11.77 36.68 -38.89
N ASN A 221 12.17 37.95 -38.87
CA ASN A 221 13.57 38.34 -39.02
C ASN A 221 14.43 37.84 -37.86
N TYR A 222 13.91 37.76 -36.63
CA TYR A 222 14.66 37.24 -35.49
C TYR A 222 14.92 35.74 -35.68
N LEU A 223 13.92 34.97 -36.12
CA LEU A 223 14.08 33.56 -36.47
C LEU A 223 15.10 33.36 -37.60
N CYS A 224 15.03 34.15 -38.68
CA CYS A 224 16.00 34.11 -39.79
C CYS A 224 17.43 34.24 -39.27
N THR A 225 17.61 35.18 -38.35
CA THR A 225 18.90 35.50 -37.76
C THR A 225 19.43 34.26 -37.03
N VAL A 226 18.60 33.62 -36.21
CA VAL A 226 18.93 32.41 -35.44
C VAL A 226 19.20 31.21 -36.36
N GLU A 227 18.36 30.94 -37.37
CA GLU A 227 18.55 29.85 -38.35
C GLU A 227 19.86 29.99 -39.13
N HIS A 228 20.17 31.22 -39.56
CA HIS A 228 21.43 31.53 -40.23
C HIS A 228 22.64 31.27 -39.31
N PHE A 229 22.49 31.47 -38.00
CA PHE A 229 23.57 31.19 -37.05
C PHE A 229 23.75 29.70 -36.76
N VAL A 230 22.64 28.96 -36.65
CA VAL A 230 22.67 27.52 -36.41
C VAL A 230 23.31 26.79 -37.59
N SER A 231 22.93 27.12 -38.82
CA SER A 231 23.46 26.51 -40.05
C SER A 231 24.96 26.74 -40.28
N ARG A 232 25.55 27.82 -39.75
CA ARG A 232 26.97 28.16 -39.92
C ARG A 232 27.92 27.52 -38.89
N GLY A 233 27.41 26.78 -37.90
CA GLY A 233 28.22 26.09 -36.89
C GLY A 233 29.10 27.00 -36.01
N ALA A 234 28.87 28.32 -36.00
CA ALA A 234 29.75 29.30 -35.38
C ALA A 234 29.63 29.31 -33.84
N ASP A 235 30.76 29.27 -33.13
CA ASP A 235 30.86 29.26 -31.65
C ASP A 235 29.90 30.28 -31.01
N LEU A 236 28.97 29.79 -30.16
CA LEU A 236 27.93 30.60 -29.49
C LEU A 236 28.54 31.78 -28.70
N SER A 237 29.77 31.60 -28.21
CA SER A 237 30.49 32.63 -27.44
C SER A 237 30.91 33.85 -28.26
N LYS A 238 31.11 33.72 -29.58
CA LYS A 238 31.60 34.82 -30.44
C LYS A 238 30.50 35.76 -30.94
N ARG A 239 29.22 35.42 -30.74
CA ARG A 239 28.07 36.12 -31.32
C ARG A 239 26.99 36.50 -30.30
N SER A 240 27.39 36.68 -29.04
CA SER A 240 26.51 37.12 -27.94
C SER A 240 25.76 38.42 -28.24
N ALA A 241 26.32 39.32 -29.07
CA ALA A 241 25.66 40.58 -29.44
C ALA A 241 24.33 40.36 -30.20
N LEU A 242 24.29 39.41 -31.15
CA LEU A 242 23.09 39.16 -31.97
C LEU A 242 22.01 38.39 -31.18
N LEU A 243 22.44 37.50 -30.29
CA LEU A 243 21.57 36.82 -29.34
C LEU A 243 21.03 37.80 -28.28
N GLY A 244 21.86 38.76 -27.85
CA GLY A 244 21.48 39.88 -26.99
C GLY A 244 20.42 40.79 -27.60
N ASN A 245 20.40 40.93 -28.93
CA ASN A 245 19.32 41.66 -29.62
C ASN A 245 17.99 40.92 -29.54
N VAL A 246 18.00 39.58 -29.58
CA VAL A 246 16.77 38.79 -29.43
C VAL A 246 16.24 38.91 -28.00
N THR A 247 17.10 38.87 -26.97
CA THR A 247 16.68 39.10 -25.58
C THR A 247 16.16 40.52 -25.36
N ALA A 248 16.82 41.54 -25.89
CA ALA A 248 16.33 42.92 -25.86
C ALA A 248 14.98 43.08 -26.59
N ALA A 249 14.79 42.39 -27.72
CA ALA A 249 13.52 42.38 -28.44
C ALA A 249 12.39 41.68 -27.65
N LEU A 250 12.72 40.63 -26.89
CA LEU A 250 11.78 39.97 -25.97
C LEU A 250 11.39 40.89 -24.80
N GLU A 251 12.33 41.61 -24.20
CA GLU A 251 12.06 42.62 -23.16
C GLU A 251 11.09 43.71 -23.65
N LEU A 252 11.21 44.08 -24.93
CA LEU A 252 10.35 45.08 -25.58
C LEU A 252 9.05 44.48 -26.16
N GLY A 253 8.82 43.18 -26.01
CA GLY A 253 7.65 42.47 -26.53
C GLY A 253 7.51 42.55 -28.05
N ARG A 254 8.61 42.56 -28.79
CA ARG A 254 8.61 42.70 -30.27
C ARG A 254 8.54 41.36 -31.00
N VAL A 255 8.94 40.27 -30.36
CA VAL A 255 8.92 38.92 -30.92
C VAL A 255 7.53 38.30 -30.70
N PRO A 256 6.85 37.82 -31.76
CA PRO A 256 5.58 37.12 -31.61
C PRO A 256 5.78 35.67 -31.12
N GLU A 257 4.75 35.09 -30.52
CA GLU A 257 4.82 33.77 -29.83
C GLU A 257 5.19 32.61 -30.75
N ASP A 258 4.64 32.60 -31.96
CA ASP A 258 4.92 31.61 -32.99
C ASP A 258 6.40 31.64 -33.44
N GLU A 259 6.98 32.84 -33.53
CA GLU A 259 8.40 33.04 -33.81
C GLU A 259 9.28 32.62 -32.62
N LEU A 260 8.85 32.88 -31.38
CA LEU A 260 9.54 32.45 -30.17
C LEU A 260 9.65 30.92 -30.08
N CYS A 261 8.54 30.21 -30.32
CA CYS A 261 8.52 28.75 -30.34
C CYS A 261 9.53 28.18 -31.36
N GLN A 262 9.55 28.73 -32.58
CA GLN A 262 10.47 28.30 -33.63
C GLN A 262 11.93 28.61 -33.30
N ILE A 263 12.21 29.79 -32.72
CA ILE A 263 13.56 30.16 -32.25
C ILE A 263 14.06 29.12 -31.23
N ILE A 264 13.22 28.74 -30.26
CA ILE A 264 13.56 27.75 -29.25
C ILE A 264 13.86 26.38 -29.90
N ARG A 265 13.04 25.93 -30.87
CA ARG A 265 13.27 24.67 -31.60
C ARG A 265 14.61 24.65 -32.32
N VAL A 266 14.89 25.67 -33.12
CA VAL A 266 16.12 25.77 -33.92
C VAL A 266 17.36 25.78 -33.02
N LEU A 267 17.30 26.46 -31.87
CA LEU A 267 18.40 26.47 -30.90
C LEU A 267 18.63 25.09 -30.27
N PHE A 268 17.57 24.36 -29.94
CA PHE A 268 17.68 23.00 -29.42
C PHE A 268 18.19 22.00 -30.45
N GLU A 269 17.73 22.07 -31.70
CA GLU A 269 18.20 21.19 -32.80
C GLU A 269 19.71 21.27 -32.98
N ARG A 270 20.30 22.45 -32.80
CA ARG A 270 21.75 22.63 -32.90
C ARG A 270 22.54 21.82 -31.88
N VAL A 271 22.06 21.80 -30.63
CA VAL A 271 22.80 21.21 -29.50
C VAL A 271 22.43 19.74 -29.32
N ILE A 272 21.18 19.37 -29.62
CA ILE A 272 20.63 18.02 -29.44
C ILE A 272 20.72 17.17 -30.72
N GLY A 273 20.78 17.79 -31.91
CA GLY A 273 20.83 17.09 -33.20
C GLY A 273 22.14 16.35 -33.50
N GLY A 274 23.19 16.56 -32.69
CA GLY A 274 24.43 15.78 -32.76
C GLY A 274 24.36 14.49 -31.93
N THR A 275 25.12 13.45 -32.32
CA THR A 275 25.18 12.16 -31.60
C THR A 275 25.66 12.25 -30.14
N VAL A 276 26.29 13.36 -29.75
CA VAL A 276 26.72 13.65 -28.37
C VAL A 276 26.53 15.13 -28.09
N VAL A 277 25.73 15.46 -27.06
CA VAL A 277 25.56 16.84 -26.57
C VAL A 277 26.89 17.32 -25.97
N ARG A 278 27.49 18.36 -26.56
CA ARG A 278 28.70 18.97 -26.00
C ARG A 278 28.32 19.77 -24.75
N GLN A 279 28.80 19.34 -23.59
CA GLN A 279 28.48 19.95 -22.29
C GLN A 279 28.75 21.47 -22.24
N ARG A 280 29.77 21.95 -22.95
CA ARG A 280 30.10 23.39 -23.06
C ARG A 280 29.01 24.17 -23.81
N ASP A 281 28.53 23.64 -24.93
CA ASP A 281 27.52 24.30 -25.76
C ASP A 281 26.15 24.29 -25.06
N ALA A 282 25.83 23.20 -24.36
CA ALA A 282 24.61 23.09 -23.55
C ALA A 282 24.60 24.08 -22.35
N ARG A 283 25.75 24.32 -21.71
CA ARG A 283 25.86 25.35 -20.64
C ARG A 283 25.63 26.76 -21.18
N ILE A 284 26.25 27.10 -22.31
CA ILE A 284 26.08 28.42 -22.94
C ILE A 284 24.62 28.62 -23.37
N LEU A 285 24.00 27.59 -23.96
CA LEU A 285 22.61 27.65 -24.38
C LEU A 285 21.65 27.76 -23.17
N THR A 286 21.93 27.07 -22.06
CA THR A 286 21.14 27.20 -20.83
C THR A 286 21.22 28.60 -20.23
N ALA A 287 22.41 29.21 -20.23
CA ALA A 287 22.59 30.61 -19.81
C ALA A 287 21.80 31.56 -20.71
N TYR A 288 21.82 31.34 -22.02
CA TYR A 288 21.03 32.13 -22.96
C TYR A 288 19.52 31.97 -22.76
N PHE A 289 19.03 30.74 -22.55
CA PHE A 289 17.62 30.52 -22.23
C PHE A 289 17.21 31.18 -20.91
N ARG A 290 18.12 31.27 -19.93
CA ARG A 290 17.88 32.03 -18.70
C ARG A 290 17.72 33.52 -18.97
N GLU A 291 18.58 34.10 -19.80
CA GLU A 291 18.44 35.50 -20.21
C GLU A 291 17.13 35.75 -20.98
N MET A 292 16.73 34.84 -21.87
CA MET A 292 15.43 34.91 -22.57
C MET A 292 14.27 34.84 -21.58
N TRP A 293 14.32 33.94 -20.60
CA TRP A 293 13.28 33.81 -19.59
C TRP A 293 13.17 35.06 -18.69
N ASP A 294 14.31 35.61 -18.28
CA ASP A 294 14.36 36.85 -17.48
C ASP A 294 13.93 38.08 -18.30
N ALA A 295 14.16 38.06 -19.62
CA ALA A 295 13.69 39.09 -20.54
C ALA A 295 12.16 39.10 -20.68
N ILE A 296 11.55 37.91 -20.82
CA ILE A 296 10.08 37.77 -20.86
C ILE A 296 9.46 38.27 -19.56
N GLY A 297 10.04 37.96 -18.39
CA GLY A 297 9.53 38.46 -17.12
C GLY A 297 9.66 39.97 -16.90
N ARG A 298 10.57 40.63 -17.61
CA ARG A 298 10.75 42.08 -17.60
C ARG A 298 9.91 42.80 -18.65
N CYS A 299 9.21 42.06 -19.51
CA CYS A 299 8.38 42.62 -20.56
C CYS A 299 7.05 43.13 -20.00
N ASN A 300 6.70 44.38 -20.34
CA ASN A 300 5.43 44.98 -19.91
C ASN A 300 4.24 44.62 -20.83
N ILE A 301 4.51 43.98 -21.97
CA ILE A 301 3.50 43.67 -23.00
C ILE A 301 3.03 42.22 -22.87
N TYR A 302 3.92 41.33 -22.43
CA TYR A 302 3.71 39.89 -22.44
C TYR A 302 4.34 39.27 -21.19
N GLU A 303 3.51 38.70 -20.32
CA GLU A 303 3.91 38.07 -19.06
C GLU A 303 3.96 36.54 -19.19
N TYR A 304 4.54 35.86 -18.20
CA TYR A 304 4.69 34.40 -18.19
C TYR A 304 3.37 33.62 -18.34
N GLU A 305 2.24 34.18 -17.89
CA GLU A 305 0.92 33.56 -17.96
C GLU A 305 0.35 33.52 -19.39
N ASN A 306 0.87 34.36 -20.29
CA ASN A 306 0.40 34.47 -21.66
C ASN A 306 1.16 33.52 -22.62
N LEU A 307 2.12 32.74 -22.11
CA LEU A 307 2.82 31.70 -22.88
C LEU A 307 1.90 30.58 -23.32
N ASP A 308 1.88 30.34 -24.63
CA ASP A 308 1.19 29.23 -25.22
C ASP A 308 1.82 27.91 -24.75
N LYS A 309 0.94 26.91 -24.63
CA LYS A 309 1.35 25.60 -24.12
C LYS A 309 2.40 24.93 -25.02
N GLU A 310 2.35 25.16 -26.33
CA GLU A 310 3.28 24.56 -27.28
C GLU A 310 4.71 25.10 -27.09
N THR A 311 4.88 26.40 -26.85
CA THR A 311 6.19 26.98 -26.50
C THR A 311 6.73 26.42 -25.20
N ILE A 312 5.89 26.33 -24.15
CA ILE A 312 6.30 25.77 -22.85
C ILE A 312 6.72 24.30 -22.99
N ASP A 313 5.91 23.49 -23.67
CA ASP A 313 6.18 22.06 -23.90
C ASP A 313 7.49 21.88 -24.69
N THR A 314 7.68 22.67 -25.76
CA THR A 314 8.90 22.65 -26.58
C THR A 314 10.13 23.02 -25.74
N TRP A 315 10.01 24.03 -24.88
CA TRP A 315 11.12 24.49 -24.04
C TRP A 315 11.51 23.45 -23.00
N LEU A 316 10.53 22.88 -22.30
CA LEU A 316 10.72 21.86 -21.28
C LEU A 316 11.24 20.54 -21.88
N GLU A 317 10.75 20.12 -23.05
CA GLU A 317 11.26 18.94 -23.75
C GLU A 317 12.75 19.08 -24.10
N GLY A 318 13.16 20.27 -24.58
CA GLY A 318 14.56 20.55 -24.87
C GLY A 318 15.44 20.55 -23.62
N LEU A 319 14.97 21.16 -22.52
CA LEU A 319 15.69 21.19 -21.24
C LEU A 319 15.84 19.81 -20.61
N GLU A 320 14.86 18.91 -20.76
CA GLU A 320 14.92 17.53 -20.27
C GLU A 320 16.08 16.75 -20.90
N LYS A 321 16.36 17.00 -22.19
CA LYS A 321 17.38 16.29 -22.97
C LYS A 321 18.82 16.74 -22.67
N MET A 322 19.00 17.93 -22.08
CA MET A 322 20.33 18.50 -21.80
C MET A 322 21.03 17.89 -20.58
N ASP A 323 20.27 17.36 -19.61
CA ASP A 323 20.76 16.72 -18.37
C ASP A 323 21.84 17.54 -17.63
N LEU A 324 21.60 18.84 -17.45
CA LEU A 324 22.48 19.77 -16.72
C LEU A 324 21.77 20.30 -15.47
N TYR A 325 22.52 20.57 -14.40
CA TYR A 325 21.95 21.17 -13.19
C TYR A 325 21.22 22.49 -13.48
N ASP A 326 21.82 23.38 -14.27
CA ASP A 326 21.23 24.67 -14.63
C ASP A 326 19.93 24.52 -15.44
N SER A 327 19.78 23.45 -16.23
CA SER A 327 18.55 23.18 -16.99
C SER A 327 17.42 22.75 -16.06
N PHE A 328 17.72 21.99 -14.99
CA PHE A 328 16.73 21.68 -13.94
C PHE A 328 16.26 22.93 -13.20
N VAL A 329 17.17 23.84 -12.85
CA VAL A 329 16.82 25.09 -12.17
C VAL A 329 15.93 25.95 -13.05
N LEU A 330 16.28 26.12 -14.33
CA LEU A 330 15.45 26.86 -15.29
C LEU A 330 14.09 26.21 -15.50
N ALA A 331 14.03 24.89 -15.67
CA ALA A 331 12.77 24.17 -15.79
C ALA A 331 11.89 24.34 -14.55
N LYS A 332 12.49 24.40 -13.35
CA LYS A 332 11.76 24.69 -12.11
C LYS A 332 11.14 26.08 -12.14
N ASP A 333 11.89 27.09 -12.57
CA ASP A 333 11.41 28.46 -12.64
C ASP A 333 10.24 28.59 -13.65
N ILE A 334 10.39 27.95 -14.81
CA ILE A 334 9.33 27.86 -15.84
C ILE A 334 8.07 27.20 -15.28
N ILE A 335 8.18 26.00 -14.72
CA ILE A 335 7.04 25.26 -14.16
C ILE A 335 6.38 26.01 -13.00
N SER A 336 7.17 26.72 -12.19
CA SER A 336 6.66 27.50 -11.06
C SER A 336 5.83 28.69 -11.52
N ALA A 337 6.21 29.33 -12.63
CA ALA A 337 5.49 30.46 -13.22
C ALA A 337 4.24 30.02 -14.00
N THR A 338 4.33 28.94 -14.78
CA THR A 338 3.22 28.46 -15.63
C THR A 338 2.25 27.52 -14.91
N GLN A 339 2.62 27.05 -13.72
CA GLN A 339 1.89 26.04 -12.94
C GLN A 339 1.60 24.76 -13.75
N ASP A 340 2.51 24.36 -14.65
CA ASP A 340 2.34 23.15 -15.45
C ASP A 340 2.50 21.88 -14.61
N ARG A 341 1.42 21.09 -14.59
CA ARG A 341 1.27 19.90 -13.74
C ARG A 341 1.84 18.63 -14.38
N TYR A 342 2.02 18.61 -15.71
CA TYR A 342 2.41 17.43 -16.46
C TYR A 342 3.93 17.19 -16.39
N TRP A 343 4.71 18.27 -16.48
CA TRP A 343 6.16 18.19 -16.50
C TRP A 343 6.81 18.04 -15.11
N ALA A 344 6.18 18.55 -14.06
CA ALA A 344 6.75 18.52 -12.70
C ALA A 344 7.16 17.10 -12.24
N PRO A 345 6.34 16.04 -12.39
CA PRO A 345 6.75 14.69 -12.01
C PRO A 345 7.95 14.15 -12.81
N LEU A 346 8.04 14.51 -14.09
CA LEU A 346 9.12 14.06 -14.98
C LEU A 346 10.44 14.69 -14.56
N PHE A 347 10.46 16.01 -14.36
CA PHE A 347 11.64 16.75 -13.92
C PHE A 347 12.10 16.35 -12.53
N ILE A 348 11.20 16.14 -11.57
CA ILE A 348 11.57 15.62 -10.25
C ILE A 348 12.22 14.23 -10.39
N THR A 349 11.65 13.34 -11.22
CA THR A 349 12.19 11.99 -11.43
C THR A 349 13.57 12.03 -12.08
N ARG A 350 13.78 12.91 -13.08
CA ARG A 350 15.08 13.11 -13.74
C ARG A 350 16.11 13.73 -12.80
N PHE A 351 15.72 14.76 -12.05
CA PHE A 351 16.55 15.40 -11.04
C PHE A 351 17.05 14.41 -9.99
N LEU A 352 16.17 13.51 -9.51
CA LEU A 352 16.57 12.46 -8.56
C LEU A 352 17.59 11.49 -9.17
N LYS A 353 17.49 11.17 -10.47
CA LYS A 353 18.49 10.34 -11.16
C LYS A 353 19.81 11.06 -11.31
N PHE A 354 19.79 12.34 -11.70
CA PHE A 354 20.96 13.20 -11.82
C PHE A 354 21.69 13.39 -10.48
N SER A 355 20.93 13.55 -9.40
CA SER A 355 21.44 13.73 -8.04
C SER A 355 22.12 12.48 -7.45
N LEU A 356 22.07 11.32 -8.13
CA LEU A 356 22.85 10.15 -7.73
C LEU A 356 24.36 10.38 -7.94
N ASP A 357 24.71 11.09 -9.00
CA ASP A 357 26.09 11.23 -9.47
C ASP A 357 26.69 12.59 -9.09
N HIS A 358 25.86 13.52 -8.59
CA HIS A 358 26.22 14.92 -8.33
C HIS A 358 25.64 15.44 -7.01
N GLU A 359 26.38 16.29 -6.30
CA GLU A 359 25.83 17.04 -5.17
C GLU A 359 24.91 18.17 -5.68
N THR A 360 23.64 18.13 -5.29
CA THR A 360 22.58 19.03 -5.79
C THR A 360 21.75 19.64 -4.67
N ASP A 361 20.93 20.64 -5.02
CA ASP A 361 20.00 21.27 -4.09
C ASP A 361 18.92 20.29 -3.61
N ARG A 362 18.97 20.04 -2.30
CA ARG A 362 18.09 19.18 -1.54
C ARG A 362 16.65 19.71 -1.41
N ASP A 363 16.41 20.95 -1.82
CA ASP A 363 15.12 21.64 -1.74
C ASP A 363 14.39 21.80 -3.09
N TYR A 364 14.96 21.25 -4.18
CA TYR A 364 14.39 21.32 -5.52
C TYR A 364 12.92 20.89 -5.60
N ALA A 365 12.63 19.65 -5.15
CA ALA A 365 11.29 19.09 -5.18
C ALA A 365 10.31 19.83 -4.27
N ARG A 366 10.78 20.36 -3.13
CA ARG A 366 9.95 21.17 -2.21
C ARG A 366 9.52 22.46 -2.90
N GLY A 367 10.43 23.14 -3.60
CA GLY A 367 10.13 24.35 -4.35
C GLY A 367 9.03 24.12 -5.39
N LEU A 368 9.19 23.11 -6.25
CA LEU A 368 8.18 22.76 -7.25
C LEU A 368 6.82 22.40 -6.64
N LEU A 369 6.81 21.57 -5.59
CA LEU A 369 5.56 21.14 -4.97
C LEU A 369 4.84 22.27 -4.23
N SER A 370 5.54 23.31 -3.79
CA SER A 370 4.95 24.46 -3.10
C SER A 370 4.13 25.38 -4.02
N CYS A 371 4.36 25.31 -5.33
CA CYS A 371 3.62 26.10 -6.33
C CYS A 371 2.22 25.55 -6.61
N PHE A 372 1.95 24.30 -6.25
CA PHE A 372 0.71 23.60 -6.59
C PHE A 372 -0.29 23.59 -5.44
N THR A 373 -1.58 23.44 -5.77
CA THR A 373 -2.60 23.16 -4.75
C THR A 373 -2.33 21.81 -4.06
N PRO A 374 -2.81 21.57 -2.83
CA PRO A 374 -2.55 20.32 -2.10
C PRO A 374 -2.96 19.05 -2.87
N ASP A 375 -4.03 19.13 -3.67
CA ASP A 375 -4.50 18.05 -4.53
C ASP A 375 -3.54 17.78 -5.70
N GLU A 376 -3.02 18.82 -6.33
CA GLU A 376 -2.07 18.70 -7.44
C GLU A 376 -0.69 18.24 -6.97
N ALA A 377 -0.19 18.79 -5.86
CA ALA A 377 1.03 18.32 -5.22
C ALA A 377 0.93 16.83 -4.86
N SER A 378 -0.22 16.39 -4.34
CA SER A 378 -0.46 14.98 -4.04
C SER A 378 -0.47 14.09 -5.28
N ARG A 379 -1.08 14.55 -6.39
CA ARG A 379 -1.00 13.83 -7.69
C ARG A 379 0.43 13.75 -8.20
N CYS A 380 1.17 14.86 -8.12
CA CYS A 380 2.58 14.91 -8.54
C CYS A 380 3.42 13.90 -7.74
N ILE A 381 3.29 13.89 -6.41
CA ILE A 381 3.99 12.93 -5.52
C ILE A 381 3.67 11.48 -5.91
N ILE A 382 2.40 11.16 -6.15
CA ILE A 382 1.97 9.82 -6.58
C ILE A 382 2.64 9.47 -7.91
N THR A 383 2.56 10.34 -8.92
CA THR A 383 3.15 10.10 -10.25
C THR A 383 4.66 9.92 -10.17
N VAL A 384 5.38 10.75 -9.39
CA VAL A 384 6.84 10.58 -9.17
C VAL A 384 7.13 9.21 -8.59
N THR A 385 6.39 8.76 -7.56
CA THR A 385 6.62 7.42 -6.99
C THR A 385 6.33 6.29 -7.96
N GLU A 386 5.30 6.43 -8.80
CA GLU A 386 4.97 5.45 -9.82
C GLU A 386 6.04 5.42 -10.94
N LEU A 387 6.63 6.56 -11.31
CA LEU A 387 7.72 6.65 -12.29
C LEU A 387 9.06 6.11 -11.77
N LEU A 388 9.29 6.15 -10.46
CA LEU A 388 10.49 5.59 -9.83
C LEU A 388 10.45 4.05 -9.71
N ALA A 389 9.26 3.47 -9.56
CA ALA A 389 9.08 2.04 -9.31
C ALA A 389 9.69 1.09 -10.37
N PRO A 390 9.59 1.34 -11.69
CA PRO A 390 10.22 0.48 -12.70
C PRO A 390 11.74 0.38 -12.58
N SER A 391 12.40 1.39 -12.01
CA SER A 391 13.87 1.40 -11.87
C SER A 391 14.39 0.37 -10.87
N ARG A 392 13.56 -0.05 -9.90
CA ARG A 392 13.92 -0.95 -8.78
C ARG A 392 15.20 -0.55 -8.01
N LYS A 393 15.64 0.70 -8.11
CA LYS A 393 16.82 1.21 -7.40
C LYS A 393 16.39 1.74 -6.03
N GLN A 394 16.75 1.01 -4.97
CA GLN A 394 16.42 1.39 -3.58
C GLN A 394 16.89 2.80 -3.22
N HIS A 395 18.09 3.19 -3.64
CA HIS A 395 18.65 4.51 -3.35
C HIS A 395 17.81 5.68 -3.90
N LEU A 396 17.13 5.51 -5.04
CA LEU A 396 16.23 6.53 -5.58
C LEU A 396 15.00 6.73 -4.66
N PHE A 397 14.47 5.64 -4.11
CA PHE A 397 13.38 5.72 -3.14
C PHE A 397 13.82 6.33 -1.82
N GLU A 398 15.03 6.02 -1.35
CA GLU A 398 15.60 6.63 -0.13
C GLU A 398 15.81 8.14 -0.30
N MET A 399 16.39 8.58 -1.42
CA MET A 399 16.51 10.01 -1.73
C MET A 399 15.15 10.68 -1.88
N TRP A 400 14.19 10.03 -2.53
CA TRP A 400 12.85 10.56 -2.63
C TRP A 400 12.18 10.68 -1.26
N GLN A 401 12.37 9.68 -0.39
CA GLN A 401 11.92 9.72 1.00
C GLN A 401 12.51 10.94 1.73
N ASP A 402 13.80 11.24 1.54
CA ASP A 402 14.44 12.41 2.14
C ASP A 402 13.88 13.75 1.65
N HIS A 403 13.44 13.83 0.39
CA HIS A 403 12.74 15.03 -0.11
C HIS A 403 11.34 15.14 0.49
N LEU A 404 10.59 14.03 0.58
CA LEU A 404 9.26 13.99 1.20
C LEU A 404 9.29 14.40 2.68
N ARG A 405 10.39 14.08 3.39
CA ARG A 405 10.61 14.45 4.80
C ARG A 405 10.67 15.96 5.04
N ARG A 406 11.07 16.74 4.03
CA ARG A 406 11.24 18.20 4.11
C ARG A 406 9.97 18.98 3.76
N LEU A 407 8.90 18.29 3.34
CA LEU A 407 7.65 18.94 2.98
C LEU A 407 6.94 19.49 4.22
N GLN A 408 6.39 20.70 4.07
CA GLN A 408 5.54 21.34 5.07
C GLN A 408 4.06 21.05 4.76
N ASN A 409 3.16 21.34 5.70
CA ASN A 409 1.70 21.17 5.53
C ASN A 409 1.25 19.74 5.16
N ILE A 410 1.93 18.71 5.68
CA ILE A 410 1.56 17.29 5.48
C ILE A 410 0.06 17.00 5.71
N PRO A 411 -0.63 17.55 6.73
CA PRO A 411 -2.05 17.27 6.95
C PRO A 411 -2.97 17.67 5.78
N SER A 412 -2.68 18.78 5.09
CA SER A 412 -3.49 19.21 3.93
C SER A 412 -3.22 18.34 2.70
N LEU A 413 -1.96 17.95 2.47
CA LEU A 413 -1.59 17.01 1.41
C LEU A 413 -2.26 15.66 1.59
N VAL A 414 -2.26 15.11 2.80
CA VAL A 414 -2.78 13.77 3.09
C VAL A 414 -4.32 13.71 3.07
N SER A 415 -4.98 14.84 3.37
CA SER A 415 -6.44 14.94 3.33
C SER A 415 -7.00 15.08 1.91
N SER A 416 -6.14 15.20 0.90
CA SER A 416 -6.53 15.41 -0.49
C SER A 416 -7.25 14.19 -1.09
N SER A 417 -8.13 14.47 -2.06
CA SER A 417 -8.90 13.46 -2.79
C SER A 417 -8.05 12.42 -3.59
N PRO A 418 -6.89 12.75 -4.18
CA PRO A 418 -6.14 11.84 -5.07
C PRO A 418 -5.62 10.57 -4.40
N TRP A 419 -5.37 10.58 -3.09
CA TRP A 419 -4.93 9.37 -2.37
C TRP A 419 -5.97 8.25 -2.47
N SER A 420 -7.24 8.62 -2.45
CA SER A 420 -8.37 7.69 -2.51
C SER A 420 -8.80 7.36 -3.93
N ASP A 421 -8.51 8.24 -4.89
CA ASP A 421 -8.92 8.09 -6.27
C ASP A 421 -7.91 7.20 -7.02
N ILE A 422 -8.21 5.91 -7.11
CA ILE A 422 -7.42 4.97 -7.90
C ILE A 422 -8.01 4.94 -9.31
N ARG A 423 -8.00 6.09 -10.01
CA ARG A 423 -8.39 6.11 -11.43
C ARG A 423 -7.42 5.26 -12.23
N VAL A 424 -7.97 4.53 -13.18
CA VAL A 424 -7.25 3.89 -14.29
C VAL A 424 -6.86 5.01 -15.26
N THR A 425 -6.04 5.97 -14.84
CA THR A 425 -5.40 6.87 -15.80
C THR A 425 -4.17 6.14 -16.31
N ALA A 426 -4.38 5.45 -17.43
CA ALA A 426 -3.31 4.98 -18.28
C ALA A 426 -2.59 6.21 -18.84
N SER A 427 -1.60 6.73 -18.11
CA SER A 427 -0.51 7.41 -18.79
C SER A 427 0.30 6.32 -19.52
N PRO A 428 0.60 6.48 -20.82
CA PRO A 428 1.16 5.43 -21.66
C PRO A 428 2.51 4.87 -21.15
N SER A 429 3.20 5.58 -20.26
CA SER A 429 4.47 5.14 -19.63
C SER A 429 4.31 4.28 -18.36
N THR A 430 3.11 4.18 -17.77
CA THR A 430 2.87 3.45 -16.49
C THR A 430 2.24 2.06 -16.66
N SER A 431 2.23 1.53 -17.89
CA SER A 431 1.56 0.27 -18.27
C SER A 431 2.10 -0.98 -17.57
N CYS A 432 3.29 -0.91 -16.94
CA CYS A 432 3.91 -2.05 -16.26
C CYS A 432 3.42 -2.29 -14.81
N LEU A 433 2.83 -1.28 -14.14
CA LEU A 433 2.48 -1.41 -12.72
C LEU A 433 1.06 -1.92 -12.52
N THR A 434 0.91 -3.02 -11.76
CA THR A 434 -0.40 -3.51 -11.36
C THR A 434 -1.09 -2.53 -10.40
N GLN A 435 -2.41 -2.56 -10.36
CA GLN A 435 -3.15 -1.69 -9.44
C GLN A 435 -2.86 -2.00 -7.96
N GLN A 436 -2.49 -3.25 -7.63
CA GLN A 436 -2.01 -3.63 -6.30
C GLN A 436 -0.68 -2.95 -5.97
N GLN A 437 0.26 -2.94 -6.90
CA GLN A 437 1.55 -2.25 -6.75
C GLN A 437 1.37 -0.74 -6.57
N ARG A 438 0.47 -0.09 -7.32
CA ARG A 438 0.15 1.33 -7.14
C ARG A 438 -0.38 1.64 -5.74
N ILE A 439 -1.22 0.76 -5.18
CA ILE A 439 -1.71 0.91 -3.79
C ILE A 439 -0.55 0.80 -2.79
N ILE A 440 0.37 -0.16 -2.99
CA ILE A 440 1.53 -0.33 -2.10
C ILE A 440 2.44 0.90 -2.13
N LEU A 441 2.70 1.48 -3.30
CA LEU A 441 3.49 2.71 -3.43
C LEU A 441 2.83 3.89 -2.71
N ARG A 442 1.51 4.09 -2.87
CA ARG A 442 0.77 5.12 -2.14
C ARG A 442 0.81 4.90 -0.63
N LEU A 443 0.66 3.65 -0.18
CA LEU A 443 0.79 3.29 1.23
C LEU A 443 2.20 3.57 1.78
N TRP A 444 3.24 3.35 0.99
CA TRP A 444 4.63 3.66 1.34
C TRP A 444 4.86 5.17 1.52
N VAL A 445 4.30 6.00 0.65
CA VAL A 445 4.37 7.47 0.80
C VAL A 445 3.63 7.95 2.04
N LEU A 446 2.38 7.50 2.23
CA LEU A 446 1.59 7.85 3.42
C LEU A 446 2.28 7.37 4.71
N ARG A 447 2.94 6.21 4.65
CA ARG A 447 3.76 5.70 5.75
C ARG A 447 4.93 6.64 6.04
N THR A 448 5.61 7.14 5.02
CA THR A 448 6.68 8.14 5.17
C THR A 448 6.13 9.37 5.88
N PHE A 449 5.03 9.97 5.43
CA PHE A 449 4.41 11.12 6.10
C PHE A 449 4.04 10.85 7.56
N SER A 450 3.53 9.66 7.87
CA SER A 450 3.14 9.29 9.23
C SER A 450 4.30 9.24 10.24
N GLU A 451 5.57 9.15 9.79
CA GLU A 451 6.74 9.20 10.68
C GLU A 451 7.07 10.61 11.15
N TYR A 452 6.79 11.63 10.31
CA TYR A 452 7.21 13.02 10.52
C TYR A 452 6.09 13.89 11.10
N LEU A 453 4.88 13.35 11.14
CA LEU A 453 3.76 13.99 11.80
C LEU A 453 4.02 14.15 13.32
N PRO A 454 3.70 15.32 13.92
CA PRO A 454 3.97 15.62 15.34
C PRO A 454 3.26 14.67 16.32
N GLU A 455 2.17 14.03 15.87
CA GLU A 455 1.45 12.96 16.54
C GLU A 455 2.37 11.74 16.86
N GLY A 456 3.53 11.67 16.22
CA GLY A 456 4.72 10.92 16.62
C GLY A 456 4.81 9.50 16.07
N PRO A 457 5.82 8.72 16.50
CA PRO A 457 6.08 7.41 15.93
C PRO A 457 4.93 6.44 16.24
N LEU A 458 4.78 5.40 15.40
CA LEU A 458 3.68 4.42 15.40
C LEU A 458 3.20 3.94 16.79
N TRP A 459 4.07 3.94 17.80
CA TRP A 459 3.75 3.52 19.17
C TRP A 459 2.83 4.49 19.94
N ARG A 460 2.64 5.73 19.47
CA ARG A 460 1.71 6.69 20.07
C ARG A 460 0.29 6.45 19.54
N GLN A 461 -0.67 6.33 20.45
CA GLN A 461 -2.09 6.13 20.12
C GLN A 461 -2.78 7.48 19.91
N VAL A 462 -2.30 8.24 18.94
CA VAL A 462 -2.94 9.50 18.50
C VAL A 462 -3.44 9.27 17.08
N VAL A 463 -4.67 9.69 16.80
CA VAL A 463 -5.22 9.64 15.44
C VAL A 463 -4.39 10.56 14.56
N ARG A 464 -3.78 10.01 13.51
CA ARG A 464 -2.99 10.79 12.55
C ARG A 464 -3.84 11.13 11.35
N ALA A 465 -3.54 12.27 10.71
CA ALA A 465 -4.14 12.63 9.42
C ALA A 465 -4.00 11.52 8.37
N THR A 466 -2.92 10.72 8.43
CA THR A 466 -2.66 9.58 7.53
C THR A 466 -3.50 8.34 7.78
N ASP A 467 -4.08 8.15 8.98
CA ASP A 467 -4.71 6.87 9.34
C ASP A 467 -5.98 6.58 8.51
N TYR A 468 -6.77 7.62 8.19
CA TYR A 468 -7.96 7.48 7.34
C TYR A 468 -7.63 7.07 5.89
N PRO A 469 -6.78 7.80 5.13
CA PRO A 469 -6.45 7.40 3.76
C PRO A 469 -5.73 6.05 3.70
N VAL A 470 -4.87 5.74 4.68
CA VAL A 470 -4.23 4.41 4.79
C VAL A 470 -5.29 3.31 4.99
N SER A 471 -6.23 3.50 5.91
CA SER A 471 -7.28 2.50 6.17
C SER A 471 -8.16 2.26 4.94
N ARG A 472 -8.50 3.34 4.21
CA ARG A 472 -9.24 3.25 2.96
C ARG A 472 -8.46 2.47 1.89
N LEU A 473 -7.17 2.80 1.67
CA LEU A 473 -6.33 2.05 0.73
C LEU A 473 -6.15 0.58 1.12
N LEU A 474 -6.01 0.25 2.40
CA LEU A 474 -5.91 -1.13 2.88
C LEU A 474 -7.20 -1.92 2.65
N SER A 475 -8.37 -1.28 2.78
CA SER A 475 -9.66 -1.90 2.46
C SER A 475 -9.80 -2.20 0.97
N LEU A 476 -9.39 -1.26 0.10
CA LEU A 476 -9.36 -1.43 -1.35
C LEU A 476 -8.40 -2.55 -1.76
N TYR A 477 -7.19 -2.57 -1.18
CA TYR A 477 -6.23 -3.65 -1.39
C TYR A 477 -6.82 -5.01 -0.97
N LYS A 478 -7.40 -5.09 0.23
CA LYS A 478 -8.02 -6.32 0.75
C LYS A 478 -9.13 -6.83 -0.18
N SER A 479 -10.04 -5.96 -0.61
CA SER A 479 -11.14 -6.31 -1.52
C SER A 479 -10.67 -6.89 -2.86
N ARG A 480 -9.45 -6.57 -3.28
CA ARG A 480 -8.84 -7.07 -4.51
C ARG A 480 -8.09 -8.37 -4.29
N VAL A 481 -7.33 -8.48 -3.19
CA VAL A 481 -6.67 -9.74 -2.83
C VAL A 481 -7.70 -10.84 -2.64
N ASP A 482 -8.81 -10.55 -1.93
CA ASP A 482 -9.89 -11.51 -1.68
C ASP A 482 -10.61 -11.97 -2.98
N ARG A 483 -10.49 -11.22 -4.09
CA ARG A 483 -11.10 -11.58 -5.39
C ARG A 483 -10.19 -12.42 -6.29
N VAL A 484 -8.87 -12.28 -6.15
CA VAL A 484 -7.89 -12.80 -7.13
C VAL A 484 -7.01 -13.91 -6.55
N ASN A 485 -6.67 -13.86 -5.25
CA ASN A 485 -5.64 -14.72 -4.67
C ASN A 485 -6.18 -15.66 -3.58
N THR A 486 -5.67 -16.89 -3.56
CA THR A 486 -5.76 -17.85 -2.43
C THR A 486 -4.82 -17.51 -1.28
N GLU A 487 -3.85 -16.62 -1.50
CA GLU A 487 -2.86 -16.20 -0.52
C GLU A 487 -3.41 -15.26 0.56
N SER A 488 -2.75 -15.22 1.72
CA SER A 488 -3.12 -14.31 2.80
C SER A 488 -2.89 -12.84 2.42
N PHE A 489 -3.71 -11.94 2.97
CA PHE A 489 -3.56 -10.50 2.75
C PHE A 489 -2.13 -10.01 3.04
N LEU A 490 -1.52 -10.48 4.13
CA LEU A 490 -0.15 -10.08 4.48
C LEU A 490 0.89 -10.79 3.61
N SER A 491 0.68 -12.04 3.19
CA SER A 491 1.55 -12.72 2.22
C SER A 491 1.64 -11.90 0.92
N SER A 492 0.48 -11.52 0.38
CA SER A 492 0.39 -10.75 -0.87
C SER A 492 1.01 -9.36 -0.72
N LEU A 493 0.83 -8.72 0.45
CA LEU A 493 1.44 -7.41 0.73
C LEU A 493 2.97 -7.52 0.83
N VAL A 494 3.49 -8.54 1.52
CA VAL A 494 4.93 -8.80 1.64
C VAL A 494 5.53 -9.07 0.27
N GLY A 495 4.90 -9.94 -0.54
CA GLY A 495 5.30 -10.20 -1.91
C GLY A 495 5.36 -8.91 -2.75
N GLY A 496 4.29 -8.11 -2.72
CA GLY A 496 4.25 -6.85 -3.48
C GLY A 496 5.27 -5.80 -3.02
N ILE A 497 5.63 -5.77 -1.72
CA ILE A 497 6.72 -4.92 -1.20
C ILE A 497 8.07 -5.38 -1.79
N HIS A 498 8.33 -6.69 -1.79
CA HIS A 498 9.57 -7.25 -2.34
C HIS A 498 9.66 -7.08 -3.86
N ASP A 499 8.55 -7.28 -4.59
CA ASP A 499 8.48 -7.12 -6.05
C ASP A 499 8.79 -5.69 -6.51
N LEU A 500 8.39 -4.70 -5.70
CA LEU A 500 8.64 -3.29 -5.95
C LEU A 500 10.05 -2.84 -5.55
N GLY A 501 10.76 -3.63 -4.73
CA GLY A 501 12.09 -3.28 -4.23
C GLY A 501 12.11 -2.01 -3.38
N ILE A 502 11.02 -1.67 -2.71
CA ILE A 502 10.93 -0.46 -1.86
C ILE A 502 11.71 -0.63 -0.55
N PRO A 503 12.29 0.45 0.00
CA PRO A 503 13.02 0.38 1.26
C PRO A 503 12.08 0.10 2.44
N PRO A 504 12.55 -0.62 3.47
CA PRO A 504 11.75 -0.98 4.63
C PRO A 504 11.38 0.30 5.42
N SER A 505 10.08 0.59 5.49
CA SER A 505 9.52 1.79 6.16
C SER A 505 8.64 1.44 7.37
N GLY A 506 8.50 0.16 7.70
CA GLY A 506 7.57 -0.31 8.73
C GLY A 506 6.12 -0.27 8.26
N LEU A 507 5.89 -0.44 6.95
CA LEU A 507 4.55 -0.47 6.36
C LEU A 507 3.70 -1.59 6.96
N LEU A 508 4.26 -2.79 7.13
CA LEU A 508 3.58 -3.93 7.75
C LEU A 508 3.21 -3.67 9.21
N MET A 509 4.06 -2.96 9.94
CA MET A 509 3.72 -2.57 11.31
C MET A 509 2.51 -1.64 11.33
N LEU A 510 2.47 -0.65 10.43
CA LEU A 510 1.33 0.26 10.29
C LEU A 510 0.05 -0.51 9.91
N THR A 511 0.13 -1.42 8.93
CA THR A 511 -1.05 -2.18 8.49
C THR A 511 -1.60 -3.09 9.60
N VAL A 512 -0.72 -3.80 10.31
CA VAL A 512 -1.10 -4.68 11.43
C VAL A 512 -1.66 -3.87 12.59
N GLN A 513 -1.09 -2.71 12.90
CA GLN A 513 -1.57 -1.84 13.97
C GLN A 513 -2.98 -1.32 13.67
N LEU A 514 -3.23 -0.82 12.45
CA LEU A 514 -4.55 -0.33 12.05
C LEU A 514 -5.60 -1.44 12.00
N LYS A 515 -5.22 -2.65 11.56
CA LYS A 515 -6.14 -3.79 11.51
C LYS A 515 -6.47 -4.39 12.87
N THR A 516 -5.47 -4.55 13.74
CA THR A 516 -5.64 -5.29 15.00
C THR A 516 -5.94 -4.37 16.18
N GLY A 517 -5.56 -3.10 16.12
CA GLY A 517 -5.65 -2.15 17.24
C GLY A 517 -4.79 -2.54 18.45
N LYS A 518 -4.01 -3.63 18.37
CA LYS A 518 -3.22 -4.18 19.48
C LYS A 518 -1.83 -3.56 19.52
N ARG A 519 -1.33 -3.28 20.74
CA ARG A 519 0.05 -2.83 20.94
C ARG A 519 1.05 -3.94 20.60
N MET A 520 2.07 -3.57 19.85
CA MET A 520 3.14 -4.47 19.45
C MET A 520 4.32 -4.37 20.42
N THR A 521 4.87 -5.53 20.83
CA THR A 521 6.09 -5.55 21.66
C THR A 521 7.32 -5.14 20.85
N LYS A 522 8.43 -4.76 21.51
CA LYS A 522 9.71 -4.50 20.81
C LYS A 522 10.18 -5.70 19.98
N ALA A 523 9.92 -6.91 20.46
CA ALA A 523 10.29 -8.14 19.76
C ALA A 523 9.42 -8.37 18.52
N THR A 524 8.11 -8.13 18.62
CA THR A 524 7.17 -8.21 17.49
C THR A 524 7.54 -7.21 16.39
N ARG A 525 7.93 -5.99 16.75
CA ARG A 525 8.36 -4.96 15.79
C ARG A 525 9.62 -5.39 15.01
N ARG A 526 10.61 -5.96 15.72
CA ARG A 526 11.82 -6.50 15.08
C ARG A 526 11.49 -7.62 14.08
N THR A 527 10.53 -8.49 14.40
CA THR A 527 10.12 -9.56 13.46
C THR A 527 9.42 -9.02 12.21
N PHE A 528 8.61 -7.97 12.33
CA PHE A 528 7.98 -7.33 11.18
C PHE A 528 8.98 -6.55 10.32
N ASN A 529 9.91 -5.83 10.94
CA ASN A 529 11.00 -5.19 10.19
C ASN A 529 11.81 -6.23 9.41
N ARG A 530 12.10 -7.38 10.02
CA ARG A 530 12.79 -8.48 9.33
C ARG A 530 11.98 -9.06 8.17
N LEU A 531 10.64 -9.10 8.28
CA LEU A 531 9.78 -9.55 7.19
C LEU A 531 9.77 -8.54 6.02
N GLU A 532 9.93 -7.24 6.28
CA GLU A 532 10.05 -6.23 5.22
C GLU A 532 11.46 -6.19 4.60
N SER A 533 12.50 -6.26 5.44
CA SER A 533 13.89 -6.06 5.00
C SER A 533 14.54 -7.30 4.40
N SER A 534 14.01 -8.49 4.69
CA SER A 534 14.60 -9.76 4.29
C SER A 534 13.55 -10.58 3.55
N ASN A 535 13.98 -11.40 2.57
CA ASN A 535 13.12 -12.32 1.82
C ASN A 535 12.67 -13.53 2.67
N VAL A 536 12.23 -13.27 3.90
CA VAL A 536 11.73 -14.28 4.84
C VAL A 536 10.24 -14.40 4.61
N SER A 537 9.77 -15.61 4.33
CA SER A 537 8.34 -15.85 4.11
C SER A 537 7.57 -15.90 5.43
N LEU A 538 6.24 -15.77 5.36
CA LEU A 538 5.38 -16.03 6.53
C LEU A 538 5.47 -17.48 7.01
N LEU A 539 5.81 -18.43 6.14
CA LEU A 539 6.04 -19.84 6.49
C LEU A 539 7.29 -20.00 7.36
N ASP A 540 8.35 -19.24 7.10
CA ASP A 540 9.58 -19.26 7.92
C ASP A 540 9.32 -18.70 9.32
N ILE A 541 8.49 -17.64 9.41
CA ILE A 541 8.02 -17.14 10.71
C ILE A 541 7.18 -18.19 11.42
N PHE A 542 6.31 -18.90 10.70
CA PHE A 542 5.49 -19.96 11.26
C PHE A 542 6.33 -21.13 11.77
N ALA A 543 7.40 -21.52 11.06
CA ALA A 543 8.31 -22.59 11.45
C ALA A 543 9.17 -22.22 12.67
N ASN A 544 9.56 -20.96 12.83
CA ASN A 544 10.33 -20.50 13.99
C ASN A 544 9.43 -20.29 15.24
N GLY A 545 9.61 -21.13 16.26
CA GLY A 545 8.75 -21.16 17.46
C GLY A 545 8.70 -19.84 18.23
N ASP A 546 9.83 -19.15 18.35
CA ASP A 546 9.92 -17.89 19.06
C ASP A 546 9.31 -16.74 18.27
N ALA A 547 9.52 -16.72 16.95
CA ALA A 547 8.93 -15.72 16.07
C ALA A 547 7.40 -15.87 16.04
N TYR A 548 6.90 -17.09 15.84
CA TYR A 548 5.48 -17.42 15.91
C TYR A 548 4.83 -16.93 17.21
N ARG A 549 5.38 -17.28 18.38
CA ARG A 549 4.80 -16.89 19.68
C ARG A 549 4.66 -15.36 19.83
N LYS A 550 5.57 -14.59 19.24
CA LYS A 550 5.60 -13.13 19.30
C LYS A 550 4.65 -12.46 18.30
N THR A 551 4.27 -13.14 17.22
CA THR A 551 3.47 -12.59 16.11
C THR A 551 2.04 -13.12 16.04
N VAL A 552 1.76 -14.31 16.60
CA VAL A 552 0.42 -14.93 16.67
C VAL A 552 -0.71 -13.99 17.11
N PRO A 553 -0.55 -13.12 18.14
CA PRO A 553 -1.63 -12.22 18.54
C PRO A 553 -2.13 -11.29 17.44
N HIS A 554 -1.30 -11.08 16.40
CA HIS A 554 -1.52 -10.19 15.27
C HIS A 554 -1.72 -10.93 13.94
N LEU A 555 -1.11 -12.11 13.77
CA LEU A 555 -1.05 -12.86 12.50
C LEU A 555 -1.87 -14.15 12.49
N PHE A 556 -2.68 -14.42 13.53
CA PHE A 556 -3.41 -15.68 13.63
C PHE A 556 -4.25 -15.99 12.39
N SER A 557 -5.00 -15.01 11.87
CA SER A 557 -5.84 -15.19 10.67
C SER A 557 -5.03 -15.55 9.42
N ASP A 558 -3.81 -15.04 9.30
CA ASP A 558 -2.95 -15.32 8.17
C ASP A 558 -2.32 -16.71 8.30
N PHE A 559 -1.89 -17.10 9.52
CA PHE A 559 -1.44 -18.46 9.79
C PHE A 559 -2.55 -19.51 9.63
N GLU A 560 -3.77 -19.21 10.05
CA GLU A 560 -4.94 -20.07 9.85
C GLU A 560 -5.20 -20.30 8.35
N ARG A 561 -5.15 -19.25 7.52
CA ARG A 561 -5.35 -19.38 6.06
C ARG A 561 -4.25 -20.22 5.41
N LEU A 562 -3.00 -20.03 5.82
CA LEU A 562 -1.87 -20.85 5.35
C LEU A 562 -2.07 -22.33 5.70
N VAL A 563 -2.46 -22.61 6.95
CA VAL A 563 -2.63 -23.99 7.43
C VAL A 563 -3.90 -24.65 6.88
N ARG A 564 -4.97 -23.90 6.60
CA ARG A 564 -6.23 -24.40 6.02
C ARG A 564 -6.05 -25.10 4.67
N GLN A 565 -5.00 -24.76 3.92
CA GLN A 565 -4.71 -25.39 2.63
C GLN A 565 -4.16 -26.83 2.78
N ILE A 566 -3.69 -27.21 3.97
CA ILE A 566 -3.07 -28.50 4.22
C ILE A 566 -4.16 -29.56 4.46
N ASN A 567 -4.17 -30.62 3.66
CA ASN A 567 -5.05 -31.77 3.93
C ASN A 567 -4.46 -32.64 5.04
N VAL A 568 -4.89 -32.41 6.27
CA VAL A 568 -4.45 -33.16 7.47
C VAL A 568 -4.86 -34.64 7.46
N THR A 569 -5.82 -35.03 6.62
CA THR A 569 -6.29 -36.42 6.50
C THR A 569 -5.66 -37.17 5.33
N SER A 570 -4.75 -36.56 4.58
CA SER A 570 -4.06 -37.26 3.49
C SER A 570 -3.11 -38.34 4.04
N PRO A 571 -3.01 -39.51 3.40
CA PRO A 571 -2.07 -40.56 3.83
C PRO A 571 -0.63 -40.05 3.95
N SER A 572 -0.19 -39.23 2.99
CA SER A 572 1.15 -38.62 2.98
C SER A 572 1.40 -37.70 4.19
N PHE A 573 0.39 -36.92 4.60
CA PHE A 573 0.53 -36.05 5.77
C PHE A 573 0.55 -36.86 7.07
N VAL A 574 -0.27 -37.90 7.16
CA VAL A 574 -0.32 -38.80 8.33
C VAL A 574 1.00 -39.54 8.50
N GLU A 575 1.54 -40.13 7.43
CA GLU A 575 2.84 -40.81 7.42
C GLU A 575 3.97 -39.86 7.84
N ASN A 576 4.02 -38.65 7.28
CA ASN A 576 5.01 -37.65 7.65
C ASN A 576 4.85 -37.21 9.12
N SER A 577 3.62 -37.07 9.60
CA SER A 577 3.34 -36.73 11.01
C SER A 577 3.80 -37.83 11.97
N ILE A 578 3.61 -39.10 11.59
CA ILE A 578 4.11 -40.27 12.33
C ILE A 578 5.64 -40.27 12.34
N HIS A 579 6.29 -39.99 11.21
CA HIS A 579 7.74 -39.91 11.11
C HIS A 579 8.32 -38.77 11.97
N ILE A 580 7.70 -37.58 11.94
CA ILE A 580 8.10 -36.45 12.81
C ILE A 580 7.91 -36.80 14.29
N ALA A 581 6.81 -37.47 14.63
CA ALA A 581 6.53 -37.90 16.00
C ALA A 581 7.48 -39.00 16.49
N SER A 582 7.88 -39.94 15.63
CA SER A 582 8.77 -41.05 15.98
C SER A 582 10.23 -40.62 16.09
N THR A 583 10.71 -39.78 15.16
CA THR A 583 12.05 -39.16 15.21
C THR A 583 12.24 -38.41 16.53
N GLY A 584 11.24 -37.67 16.98
CA GLY A 584 11.26 -37.02 18.29
C GLY A 584 12.04 -35.71 18.32
N ASP A 585 12.31 -35.10 17.16
CA ASP A 585 12.86 -33.75 17.12
C ASP A 585 11.84 -32.77 17.71
N SER A 586 12.23 -32.15 18.83
CA SER A 586 11.38 -31.22 19.55
C SER A 586 10.90 -30.05 18.69
N GLN A 587 11.73 -29.53 17.77
CA GLN A 587 11.35 -28.39 16.96
C GLN A 587 10.24 -28.76 15.96
N ASN A 588 10.43 -29.86 15.23
CA ASN A 588 9.45 -30.36 14.27
C ASN A 588 8.14 -30.81 14.93
N VAL A 589 8.22 -31.48 16.09
CA VAL A 589 7.02 -31.85 16.85
C VAL A 589 6.24 -30.60 17.29
N TRP A 590 6.92 -29.55 17.76
CA TRP A 590 6.24 -28.28 18.07
C TRP A 590 5.68 -27.57 16.83
N THR A 591 6.28 -27.73 15.64
CA THR A 591 5.68 -27.28 14.37
C THR A 591 4.37 -28.00 14.08
N LEU A 592 4.34 -29.33 14.26
CA LEU A 592 3.12 -30.13 14.12
C LEU A 592 2.04 -29.66 15.11
N ILE A 593 2.39 -29.46 16.39
CA ILE A 593 1.45 -28.92 17.39
C ILE A 593 0.92 -27.53 17.01
N ARG A 594 1.76 -26.65 16.47
CA ARG A 594 1.33 -25.31 15.99
C ARG A 594 0.37 -25.42 14.81
N LEU A 595 0.61 -26.36 13.89
CA LEU A 595 -0.28 -26.65 12.77
C LEU A 595 -1.66 -27.07 13.30
N LEU A 596 -1.73 -28.06 14.19
CA LEU A 596 -2.99 -28.50 14.79
C LEU A 596 -3.73 -27.36 15.51
N ARG A 597 -2.98 -26.46 16.17
CA ARG A 597 -3.55 -25.27 16.84
C ARG A 597 -4.15 -24.25 15.87
N CYS A 598 -3.54 -24.03 14.71
CA CYS A 598 -4.02 -23.06 13.73
C CYS A 598 -5.04 -23.65 12.75
N HIS A 599 -5.22 -24.97 12.71
CA HIS A 599 -6.07 -25.64 11.72
C HIS A 599 -7.55 -25.68 12.16
N THR A 600 -8.34 -24.67 11.78
CA THR A 600 -9.77 -24.59 12.14
C THR A 600 -10.63 -25.74 11.59
N PRO A 601 -10.50 -26.18 10.31
CA PRO A 601 -11.33 -27.28 9.81
C PRO A 601 -11.14 -28.60 10.55
N LEU A 602 -9.91 -28.94 10.92
CA LEU A 602 -9.58 -30.07 11.80
C LEU A 602 -10.34 -30.00 13.12
N LYS A 603 -10.35 -28.85 13.80
CA LYS A 603 -11.07 -28.68 15.07
C LYS A 603 -12.58 -28.94 14.90
N ILE A 604 -13.15 -28.44 13.81
CA ILE A 604 -14.56 -28.66 13.46
C ILE A 604 -14.81 -30.15 13.19
N ALA A 605 -13.95 -30.80 12.41
CA ALA A 605 -14.07 -32.23 12.11
C ALA A 605 -13.96 -33.10 13.38
N LEU A 606 -13.04 -32.76 14.29
CA LEU A 606 -12.91 -33.43 15.59
C LEU A 606 -14.19 -33.36 16.42
N SER A 607 -14.89 -32.22 16.44
CA SER A 607 -16.17 -32.10 17.15
C SER A 607 -17.29 -32.99 16.59
N ARG A 608 -17.17 -33.43 15.32
CA ARG A 608 -18.15 -34.27 14.62
C ARG A 608 -17.83 -35.77 14.68
N SER A 609 -16.72 -36.15 15.29
CA SER A 609 -16.22 -37.54 15.30
C SER A 609 -16.98 -38.50 16.23
N TRP A 610 -18.03 -38.03 16.92
CA TRP A 610 -18.96 -38.86 17.71
C TRP A 610 -19.96 -39.66 16.87
N GLY A 611 -20.15 -39.32 15.59
CA GLY A 611 -21.07 -40.05 14.72
C GLY A 611 -20.63 -41.52 14.58
N PRO A 612 -21.54 -42.50 14.68
CA PRO A 612 -21.20 -43.89 14.39
C PRO A 612 -20.81 -44.01 12.91
N ILE A 613 -19.75 -44.77 12.62
CA ILE A 613 -19.42 -45.14 11.24
C ILE A 613 -20.53 -46.07 10.75
N PRO A 614 -21.29 -45.73 9.69
CA PRO A 614 -22.36 -46.58 9.18
C PRO A 614 -21.78 -47.86 8.62
N ASP A 615 -22.60 -48.90 8.68
CA ASP A 615 -22.26 -50.25 8.25
C ASP A 615 -21.93 -50.25 6.74
N PRO A 616 -20.93 -51.02 6.26
CA PRO A 616 -20.56 -51.04 4.84
C PRO A 616 -21.70 -51.43 3.89
N SER A 617 -22.70 -52.14 4.40
CA SER A 617 -23.94 -52.53 3.73
C SER A 617 -24.83 -51.34 3.35
N GLU A 618 -24.78 -50.23 4.10
CA GLU A 618 -25.52 -48.99 3.83
C GLU A 618 -24.80 -48.05 2.85
N LYS A 619 -23.53 -48.35 2.51
CA LYS A 619 -22.62 -47.43 1.77
C LYS A 619 -22.71 -47.47 0.25
N ALA A 620 -23.45 -48.42 -0.34
CA ALA A 620 -23.50 -48.53 -1.80
C ALA A 620 -24.38 -47.46 -2.48
N LEU A 621 -25.32 -46.83 -1.74
CA LEU A 621 -26.33 -45.94 -2.34
C LEU A 621 -26.27 -44.49 -1.86
N VAL A 622 -25.59 -44.19 -0.75
CA VAL A 622 -25.51 -42.82 -0.22
C VAL A 622 -24.09 -42.54 0.25
N ARG A 623 -23.45 -41.50 -0.31
CA ARG A 623 -22.19 -40.97 0.22
C ARG A 623 -22.41 -40.65 1.70
N TYR A 624 -21.68 -41.34 2.59
CA TYR A 624 -21.74 -41.18 4.05
C TYR A 624 -21.65 -39.71 4.49
N TYR A 625 -20.98 -38.87 3.71
CA TYR A 625 -21.11 -37.42 3.76
C TYR A 625 -21.33 -36.89 2.34
N PRO A 626 -22.34 -36.04 2.10
CA PRO A 626 -22.72 -35.60 0.75
C PRO A 626 -21.64 -34.76 0.04
N GLU A 627 -20.74 -34.12 0.79
CA GLU A 627 -19.71 -33.22 0.28
C GLU A 627 -18.39 -33.94 -0.08
N ALA A 628 -17.69 -33.44 -1.10
CA ALA A 628 -16.35 -33.90 -1.46
C ALA A 628 -15.36 -33.62 -0.32
N ARG A 629 -14.59 -34.63 0.11
CA ARG A 629 -13.57 -34.48 1.15
C ARG A 629 -12.38 -33.69 0.61
N THR A 630 -12.14 -32.52 1.18
CA THR A 630 -11.08 -31.58 0.80
C THR A 630 -10.33 -31.10 2.05
N SER A 631 -9.30 -30.28 1.89
CA SER A 631 -8.61 -29.63 3.02
C SER A 631 -9.54 -28.79 3.91
N GLU A 632 -10.66 -28.32 3.35
CA GLU A 632 -11.66 -27.54 4.08
C GLU A 632 -12.68 -28.39 4.84
N CYS A 633 -12.84 -29.66 4.45
CA CYS A 633 -13.75 -30.62 5.05
C CYS A 633 -13.01 -31.96 5.31
N PRO A 634 -12.05 -32.00 6.26
CA PRO A 634 -11.33 -33.23 6.59
C PRO A 634 -12.28 -34.28 7.18
N ASP A 635 -11.97 -35.55 6.97
CA ASP A 635 -12.80 -36.64 7.49
C ASP A 635 -12.70 -36.70 9.04
N PRO A 636 -13.83 -36.62 9.78
CA PRO A 636 -13.84 -36.62 11.25
C PRO A 636 -13.14 -37.81 11.90
N HIS A 637 -13.30 -39.02 11.34
CA HIS A 637 -12.70 -40.23 11.90
C HIS A 637 -11.23 -40.36 11.54
N ALA A 638 -10.84 -40.12 10.29
CA ALA A 638 -9.43 -40.11 9.90
C ALA A 638 -8.62 -39.03 10.64
N ALA A 639 -9.22 -37.85 10.87
CA ALA A 639 -8.62 -36.78 11.67
C ALA A 639 -8.41 -37.21 13.13
N LEU A 640 -9.38 -37.89 13.71
CA LEU A 640 -9.28 -38.45 15.05
C LEU A 640 -8.17 -39.50 15.12
N ASP A 641 -8.15 -40.44 14.16
CA ASP A 641 -7.14 -41.50 14.09
C ASP A 641 -5.73 -40.94 13.93
N MET A 642 -5.54 -39.92 13.09
CA MET A 642 -4.27 -39.21 12.96
C MET A 642 -3.77 -38.69 14.32
N VAL A 643 -4.61 -38.01 15.11
CA VAL A 643 -4.21 -37.49 16.44
C VAL A 643 -3.78 -38.62 17.39
N HIS A 644 -4.48 -39.75 17.36
CA HIS A 644 -4.15 -40.91 18.17
C HIS A 644 -2.86 -41.60 17.71
N LEU A 645 -2.65 -41.74 16.39
CA LEU A 645 -1.43 -42.28 15.81
C LEU A 645 -0.22 -41.42 16.18
N ILE A 646 -0.34 -40.08 16.09
CA ILE A 646 0.71 -39.15 16.55
C ILE A 646 1.05 -39.39 18.03
N ALA A 647 0.04 -39.59 18.89
CA ALA A 647 0.29 -39.83 20.31
C ALA A 647 1.01 -41.16 20.57
N ILE A 648 0.64 -42.23 19.85
CA ILE A 648 1.34 -43.53 19.91
C ILE A 648 2.80 -43.35 19.47
N SER A 649 3.05 -42.65 18.37
CA SER A 649 4.40 -42.40 17.86
C SER A 649 5.26 -41.54 18.81
N ILE A 650 4.67 -40.52 19.46
CA ILE A 650 5.36 -39.75 20.52
C ILE A 650 5.70 -40.65 21.70
N SER A 651 4.82 -41.59 22.06
CA SER A 651 5.03 -42.48 23.21
C SER A 651 6.20 -43.44 23.02
N SER A 652 6.43 -43.89 21.79
CA SER A 652 7.50 -44.80 21.39
C SER A 652 8.81 -44.09 21.02
N SER A 653 8.81 -42.76 20.90
CA SER A 653 10.02 -42.00 20.57
C SER A 653 11.08 -42.05 21.66
N LYS A 654 12.31 -42.41 21.27
CA LYS A 654 13.48 -42.50 22.17
C LYS A 654 14.21 -41.17 22.38
N GLN A 655 14.05 -40.20 21.47
CA GLN A 655 14.77 -38.91 21.53
C GLN A 655 14.12 -37.92 22.50
N LEU A 656 12.81 -38.04 22.73
CA LEU A 656 12.09 -37.20 23.69
C LEU A 656 12.22 -37.77 25.10
N THR A 657 12.55 -36.93 26.07
CA THR A 657 12.50 -37.32 27.50
C THR A 657 11.08 -37.63 27.94
N ALA A 658 10.88 -38.54 28.91
CA ALA A 658 9.54 -38.91 29.37
C ALA A 658 8.72 -37.70 29.83
N ARG A 659 9.37 -36.69 30.43
CA ARG A 659 8.71 -35.41 30.80
C ARG A 659 8.14 -34.65 29.60
N ARG A 660 8.92 -34.51 28.53
CA ARG A 660 8.49 -33.79 27.33
C ARG A 660 7.43 -34.58 26.56
N ALA A 661 7.63 -35.88 26.39
CA ALA A 661 6.65 -36.76 25.75
C ALA A 661 5.31 -36.77 26.51
N TYR A 662 5.35 -36.82 27.85
CA TYR A 662 4.13 -36.75 28.67
C TYR A 662 3.42 -35.40 28.51
N GLY A 663 4.15 -34.28 28.53
CA GLY A 663 3.58 -32.96 28.30
C GLY A 663 2.91 -32.80 26.92
N LEU A 664 3.47 -33.44 25.89
CA LEU A 664 2.89 -33.45 24.53
C LEU A 664 1.62 -34.30 24.45
N ILE A 665 1.62 -35.51 25.01
CA ILE A 665 0.43 -36.37 25.04
C ILE A 665 -0.68 -35.73 25.87
N GLN A 666 -0.33 -35.13 27.02
CA GLN A 666 -1.28 -34.37 27.84
C GLN A 666 -1.85 -33.17 27.07
N TRP A 667 -1.05 -32.52 26.23
CA TRP A 667 -1.53 -31.46 25.34
C TRP A 667 -2.53 -32.01 24.30
N LEU A 668 -2.25 -33.15 23.67
CA LEU A 668 -3.16 -33.79 22.70
C LEU A 668 -4.47 -34.22 23.35
N TYR A 669 -4.42 -34.79 24.56
CA TYR A 669 -5.62 -35.12 25.34
C TYR A 669 -6.47 -33.86 25.60
N ARG A 670 -5.86 -32.79 26.12
CA ARG A 670 -6.58 -31.52 26.35
C ARG A 670 -7.12 -30.91 25.06
N PHE A 671 -6.41 -31.06 23.94
CA PHE A 671 -6.85 -30.60 22.64
C PHE A 671 -8.11 -31.33 22.17
N LEU A 672 -8.15 -32.66 22.28
CA LEU A 672 -9.33 -33.46 21.93
C LEU A 672 -10.54 -33.13 22.82
N VAL A 673 -10.33 -33.06 24.14
CA VAL A 673 -11.39 -32.73 25.09
C VAL A 673 -11.94 -31.32 24.85
N LYS A 674 -11.06 -30.33 24.61
CA LYS A 674 -11.47 -28.94 24.33
C LYS A 674 -12.35 -28.84 23.08
N HIS A 675 -12.05 -29.62 22.04
CA HIS A 675 -12.79 -29.62 20.79
C HIS A 675 -13.91 -30.67 20.75
N GLY A 676 -14.24 -31.27 21.90
CA GLY A 676 -15.36 -32.20 22.04
C GLY A 676 -15.21 -33.45 21.19
N ALA A 677 -14.00 -34.00 21.03
CA ALA A 677 -13.75 -35.26 20.35
C ALA A 677 -13.74 -36.45 21.34
N PRO A 678 -14.10 -37.68 20.92
CA PRO A 678 -13.99 -38.86 21.76
C PRO A 678 -12.52 -39.25 21.95
N VAL A 679 -12.17 -39.55 23.20
CA VAL A 679 -10.83 -40.05 23.55
C VAL A 679 -10.84 -41.57 23.40
N LYS A 680 -10.01 -42.11 22.49
CA LYS A 680 -9.87 -43.56 22.33
C LYS A 680 -8.91 -44.13 23.39
N PRO A 681 -9.08 -45.41 23.76
CA PRO A 681 -8.16 -46.13 24.65
C PRO A 681 -6.68 -46.01 24.28
N SER A 682 -6.36 -45.93 22.99
CA SER A 682 -4.99 -45.80 22.48
C SER A 682 -4.25 -44.56 23.01
N LEU A 683 -4.94 -43.42 23.19
CA LEU A 683 -4.34 -42.21 23.73
C LEU A 683 -4.01 -42.37 25.22
N VAL A 684 -4.93 -42.97 25.97
CA VAL A 684 -4.80 -43.15 27.41
C VAL A 684 -3.70 -44.17 27.73
N ARG A 685 -3.62 -45.27 26.97
CA ARG A 685 -2.50 -46.22 27.03
C ARG A 685 -1.16 -45.56 26.70
N ALA A 686 -1.10 -44.72 25.67
CA ALA A 686 0.10 -43.95 25.34
C ALA A 686 0.49 -43.02 26.50
N MET A 687 -0.48 -42.37 27.13
CA MET A 687 -0.27 -41.51 28.29
C MET A 687 0.24 -42.29 29.52
N TYR A 688 -0.29 -43.49 29.78
CA TYR A 688 0.18 -44.38 30.85
C TYR A 688 1.61 -44.88 30.58
N HIS A 689 1.89 -45.34 29.36
CA HIS A 689 3.22 -45.81 28.97
C HIS A 689 4.27 -44.71 29.16
N VAL A 690 4.01 -43.49 28.72
CA VAL A 690 4.96 -42.40 28.93
C VAL A 690 4.97 -41.94 30.38
N GLY A 691 3.81 -41.67 30.97
CA GLY A 691 3.69 -41.03 32.27
C GLY A 691 4.04 -41.90 33.47
N VAL A 692 3.99 -43.23 33.34
CA VAL A 692 4.27 -44.19 34.42
C VAL A 692 5.44 -45.09 34.05
N VAL A 693 5.33 -45.85 32.95
CA VAL A 693 6.32 -46.87 32.59
C VAL A 693 7.66 -46.24 32.23
N ARG A 694 7.67 -45.23 31.34
CA ARG A 694 8.92 -44.54 30.96
C ARG A 694 9.50 -43.68 32.08
N TYR A 695 8.68 -43.01 32.89
CA TYR A 695 9.18 -42.28 34.06
C TYR A 695 9.94 -43.19 35.03
N ARG A 696 9.42 -44.40 35.29
CA ARG A 696 10.13 -45.40 36.12
C ARG A 696 11.41 -45.90 35.44
N ARG A 697 11.36 -46.22 34.14
CA ARG A 697 12.53 -46.66 33.36
C ARG A 697 13.65 -45.59 33.30
N GLU A 698 13.28 -44.32 33.25
CA GLU A 698 14.23 -43.19 33.25
C GLU A 698 14.65 -42.77 34.68
N GLY A 699 14.24 -43.51 35.73
CA GLY A 699 14.61 -43.24 37.13
C GLY A 699 14.00 -41.95 37.70
N LEU A 700 12.96 -41.40 37.07
CA LEU A 700 12.33 -40.15 37.50
C LEU A 700 11.30 -40.42 38.61
N ARG A 701 11.31 -39.59 39.66
CA ARG A 701 10.27 -39.63 40.70
C ARG A 701 8.90 -39.28 40.09
N LEU A 702 7.95 -40.18 40.27
CA LEU A 702 6.55 -40.01 39.87
C LEU A 702 5.79 -39.19 40.92
N PRO A 703 5.20 -38.04 40.56
CA PRO A 703 4.31 -37.33 41.46
C PRO A 703 3.03 -38.15 41.72
N SER A 704 2.66 -38.37 42.98
CA SER A 704 1.47 -39.17 43.33
C SER A 704 0.18 -38.62 42.70
N MET A 705 0.07 -37.30 42.58
CA MET A 705 -1.07 -36.64 41.91
C MET A 705 -1.13 -36.93 40.41
N GLN A 706 0.03 -37.05 39.74
CA GLN A 706 0.08 -37.41 38.31
C GLN A 706 -0.32 -38.88 38.12
N TYR A 707 0.13 -39.77 39.01
CA TYR A 707 -0.21 -41.18 38.97
C TYR A 707 -1.71 -41.42 39.18
N ALA A 708 -2.30 -40.82 40.23
CA ALA A 708 -3.74 -40.86 40.47
C ALA A 708 -4.53 -40.34 39.25
N TYR A 709 -4.17 -39.16 38.74
CA TYR A 709 -4.82 -38.58 37.55
C TYR A 709 -4.80 -39.49 36.31
N ILE A 710 -3.69 -40.21 36.07
CA ILE A 710 -3.60 -41.13 34.92
C ILE A 710 -4.49 -42.35 35.15
N LEU A 711 -4.53 -42.90 36.36
CA LEU A 711 -5.36 -44.06 36.70
C LEU A 711 -6.85 -43.73 36.62
N ASP A 712 -7.28 -42.58 37.17
CA ASP A 712 -8.67 -42.12 37.08
C ASP A 712 -9.12 -42.03 35.61
N LEU A 713 -8.25 -41.56 34.71
CA LEU A 713 -8.57 -41.46 33.29
C LEU A 713 -8.61 -42.82 32.57
N VAL A 714 -7.76 -43.77 32.98
CA VAL A 714 -7.82 -45.15 32.48
C VAL A 714 -9.14 -45.79 32.91
N GLU A 715 -9.55 -45.59 34.16
CA GLU A 715 -10.82 -46.09 34.69
C GLU A 715 -12.02 -45.56 33.88
N GLU A 716 -12.02 -44.26 33.58
CA GLU A 716 -13.12 -43.60 32.86
C GLU A 716 -13.26 -44.09 31.40
N VAL A 717 -12.15 -44.41 30.72
CA VAL A 717 -12.15 -44.70 29.27
C VAL A 717 -12.11 -46.20 28.96
N GLU A 718 -11.43 -47.02 29.77
CA GLU A 718 -11.26 -48.47 29.54
C GLU A 718 -12.02 -49.35 30.53
N GLY A 719 -12.54 -48.77 31.62
CA GLY A 719 -13.27 -49.47 32.68
C GLY A 719 -12.35 -50.04 33.78
N PRO A 720 -12.92 -50.38 34.95
CA PRO A 720 -12.16 -50.79 36.13
C PRO A 720 -11.45 -52.16 35.95
N GLU A 721 -12.00 -53.05 35.12
CA GLU A 721 -11.44 -54.39 34.85
C GLU A 721 -10.04 -54.35 34.22
N PHE A 722 -9.70 -53.27 33.51
CA PHE A 722 -8.40 -53.11 32.86
C PHE A 722 -7.31 -52.60 33.82
N LEU A 723 -7.70 -51.91 34.91
CA LEU A 723 -6.77 -51.44 35.95
C LEU A 723 -6.12 -52.62 36.67
N ASP A 724 -6.89 -53.66 36.98
CA ASP A 724 -6.41 -54.88 37.64
C ASP A 724 -5.39 -55.65 36.79
N ILE A 725 -5.39 -55.46 35.47
CA ILE A 725 -4.43 -56.08 34.55
C ILE A 725 -3.12 -55.25 34.48
N MET A 726 -3.20 -53.92 34.62
CA MET A 726 -2.06 -53.01 34.49
C MET A 726 -1.29 -52.75 35.79
N VAL A 727 -1.96 -52.78 36.94
CA VAL A 727 -1.38 -52.54 38.27
C VAL A 727 -0.40 -53.64 38.75
N PRO A 728 -0.49 -54.94 38.38
CA PRO A 728 0.37 -55.97 38.99
C PRO A 728 1.75 -56.22 38.35
N LYS A 729 2.10 -55.68 37.17
CA LYS A 729 3.29 -56.19 36.41
C LYS A 729 4.54 -55.30 36.35
N VAL A 730 4.62 -54.21 37.11
CA VAL A 730 5.80 -53.29 37.04
C VAL A 730 6.50 -53.15 38.39
N GLY A 731 6.66 -54.25 39.12
CA GLY A 731 7.33 -54.27 40.43
C GLY A 731 7.73 -55.64 41.01
N GLN A 732 7.70 -56.74 40.24
CA GLN A 732 8.10 -58.08 40.72
C GLN A 732 9.15 -58.75 39.83
N SER A 733 10.21 -58.04 39.48
CA SER A 733 11.33 -58.65 38.75
C SER A 733 12.68 -58.10 39.19
N ASP A 734 12.90 -57.96 40.50
CA ASP A 734 14.21 -57.66 41.09
C ASP A 734 14.46 -58.40 42.43
N SER A 735 13.75 -59.48 42.76
CA SER A 735 14.00 -60.22 44.01
C SER A 735 13.92 -61.75 43.96
N TYR A 736 13.87 -62.39 42.78
CA TYR A 736 13.77 -63.86 42.69
C TYR A 736 14.72 -64.52 41.66
N VAL A 737 15.88 -63.92 41.38
CA VAL A 737 16.92 -64.54 40.52
C VAL A 737 18.30 -64.56 41.21
N SER A 738 18.36 -64.83 42.50
CA SER A 738 19.66 -64.98 43.19
C SER A 738 19.75 -66.17 44.15
N GLN A 739 18.87 -67.18 44.05
CA GLN A 739 18.96 -68.38 44.90
C GLN A 739 18.74 -69.73 44.21
N LEU A 740 18.72 -69.82 42.87
CA LEU A 740 18.59 -71.10 42.16
C LEU A 740 19.63 -71.29 41.02
N GLU A 741 20.85 -70.77 41.24
CA GLU A 741 22.06 -71.27 40.58
C GLU A 741 23.05 -71.74 41.66
N LEU A 742 22.70 -72.87 42.27
CA LEU A 742 23.61 -73.77 43.00
C LEU A 742 22.87 -75.11 43.16
N GLN A 743 22.69 -75.81 42.04
CA GLN A 743 22.69 -77.28 41.90
C GLN A 743 22.43 -77.70 40.46
#